data_AF-A0AAV1B385-F1
#
_entry.id   AF-A0AAV1B385-F1
#
_cell.length_a   1.000
_cell.length_b   1.000
_cell.length_c   1.000
_cell.angle_alpha   90.00
_cell.angle_beta   90.00
_cell.angle_gamma   90.00
#
_symmetry.space_group_name_H-M   'P 1'
#
loop_
_entity.id
_entity.type
_entity.pdbx_description
1 polymer ?
#
loop_
_entity_poly.entity_id
_entity_poly.type
_entity_poly.pdbx_seq_one_letter_code
_entity_poly.pdbx_strand_id
1 'polypeptide(L)'
;MSLQTLKETLTRCTTQQQLQPSSSSSTLRDFGSRFPIHRKPPKSSLAQQFRLLQHPDDPPFLPHTFLSQQQQHVQLEEQEEEDQEPETKRVKFSSAKSSQFQFDHTGPFEPLLLSSDGEFPIVQVPASINCRLLEHQRLGVKFLYDLYKKNHGGILGDDMGLGKTIQTIAFLAAIFGKEGESVLSEKQVEKRDPVLIICPSSVIHNWESEFSKWSNFSVSIYHGANRDLIYDKLEANGVEVLITSFDTYRIHGNSSLSNIHWNIVIIDEAHRLKNEKSKLYKACLEIKTPRRYGLTGTVMQNKILELFNLFDLVAPGSLGTREHFREFYDEPLKHGQRSTAPDRFFQIANKRKQHLVVVLNKFMLRRTKEETIGHLMMGKEDNIVFCAMSDLQKRVYRRMIQLPDIQCLINKDRPCSCGSPLTQVECCKRIVPDGAMWPYLHKDNPDGCDSCPFCLVLPCLVKLQQISNHLELIKPNPKDDPEKQVKDAKFAAAVYGPDIDLVGGSMQNESFMGLSDAEHCGKMRALEKLLLSWFSHGDKVLLFSYSARMLDILEKFIIRKGYCFSRLDGSTPTNLRQSLVDDFNSSPSKQVFLISTRAGGLGLNLVSANRVVIFDPNWNPAQDLQAQDRSFRYGQRRHVVVFRLLAAGSLEELVYSRQIYKQQLSNIAVSGKMEKRYFEGVQDCKEFTGELFGICNLFRDLSDKLFTSEIVELHETRKKDGLKTEHEKIKMSEETGLSESDSETRLCDESTGASTSKPDIEFEDLGIVYAHRNEDIVNSRPAIQGQLSTDGAPSSDSLSNMSLVHQRKKPDCVPKKQKIPLIDERKRAQFSLLAKSMGMDELAFSKWLLSATPVEREKVLIDYNKKKKKLKG
;
A
#
# COMPACT_ATOMS: atom_id res chain seq x y z
N MET A 1 55.58 65.79 -10.77
CA MET A 1 54.92 66.83 -11.59
C MET A 1 53.45 66.47 -11.64
N SER A 2 52.55 66.99 -10.80
CA SER A 2 52.09 68.39 -10.65
C SER A 2 51.43 68.88 -11.96
N LEU A 3 50.22 69.42 -12.01
CA LEU A 3 49.40 70.25 -11.11
C LEU A 3 47.92 69.80 -11.30
N GLN A 4 46.98 69.66 -10.35
CA GLN A 4 46.60 70.38 -9.11
C GLN A 4 46.41 71.89 -9.28
N THR A 5 45.23 72.40 -8.92
CA THR A 5 44.82 73.83 -8.93
C THR A 5 44.56 74.43 -10.32
N LEU A 6 43.61 75.36 -10.51
CA LEU A 6 42.62 75.96 -9.60
C LEU A 6 41.33 76.19 -10.43
N LYS A 7 40.17 75.69 -9.97
CA LYS A 7 39.04 76.48 -9.41
C LYS A 7 38.53 77.65 -10.26
N GLU A 8 37.19 77.69 -10.33
CA GLU A 8 36.36 78.88 -10.12
C GLU A 8 36.61 80.11 -10.99
N THR A 9 35.66 80.40 -11.89
CA THR A 9 34.60 81.40 -11.59
C THR A 9 33.53 81.30 -12.68
N LEU A 10 32.35 80.77 -12.38
CA LEU A 10 31.20 81.39 -11.68
C LEU A 10 30.20 82.06 -12.65
N THR A 11 29.04 81.41 -12.82
CA THR A 11 27.68 82.01 -12.92
C THR A 11 27.33 82.93 -14.12
N ARG A 12 26.07 83.06 -14.57
CA ARG A 12 24.77 82.63 -13.99
C ARG A 12 23.68 82.49 -15.09
N CYS A 13 22.65 81.69 -14.79
CA CYS A 13 21.25 81.79 -15.25
C CYS A 13 20.91 82.05 -16.73
N THR A 14 20.30 81.05 -17.37
CA THR A 14 18.87 81.16 -17.76
C THR A 14 18.18 79.78 -17.72
N THR A 15 16.85 79.78 -17.61
CA THR A 15 16.04 78.65 -17.12
C THR A 15 15.42 77.83 -18.24
N GLN A 16 15.67 76.52 -18.28
CA GLN A 16 14.76 75.51 -18.87
C GLN A 16 15.14 74.09 -18.41
N GLN A 17 14.64 73.67 -17.24
CA GLN A 17 14.58 72.28 -16.75
C GLN A 17 13.89 72.24 -15.38
N GLN A 18 13.28 71.09 -15.04
CA GLN A 18 13.11 70.45 -13.72
C GLN A 18 11.71 69.80 -13.57
N LEU A 19 11.53 68.60 -13.01
CA LEU A 19 12.48 67.60 -12.44
C LEU A 19 12.27 66.22 -13.12
N GLN A 20 13.25 65.37 -13.44
CA GLN A 20 14.57 64.94 -12.88
C GLN A 20 14.51 63.52 -12.23
N PRO A 21 15.63 62.74 -12.24
CA PRO A 21 15.62 61.33 -12.69
C PRO A 21 16.21 60.35 -11.63
N SER A 22 16.75 59.15 -11.90
CA SER A 22 18.07 58.86 -12.52
C SER A 22 18.36 57.34 -12.68
N SER A 23 19.44 56.99 -13.40
CA SER A 23 20.02 55.63 -13.51
C SER A 23 21.24 55.46 -12.54
N SER A 24 22.04 54.38 -12.48
CA SER A 24 22.16 53.15 -13.31
C SER A 24 22.91 52.01 -12.57
N SER A 25 22.72 50.77 -13.08
CA SER A 25 23.66 49.62 -13.12
C SER A 25 24.28 48.97 -11.84
N SER A 26 23.92 47.69 -11.67
CA SER A 26 24.75 46.50 -11.32
C SER A 26 25.41 46.34 -9.94
N THR A 27 24.92 45.36 -9.16
CA THR A 27 25.69 44.14 -8.77
C THR A 27 24.78 43.05 -8.16
N LEU A 28 25.27 41.80 -8.20
CA LEU A 28 24.64 40.52 -7.79
C LEU A 28 23.95 40.49 -6.40
N ARG A 29 22.77 39.83 -6.29
CA ARG A 29 22.50 38.64 -5.41
C ARG A 29 21.01 38.25 -5.25
N ASP A 30 20.75 36.96 -5.47
CA ASP A 30 19.97 35.99 -4.66
C ASP A 30 18.48 36.13 -4.23
N PHE A 31 17.87 34.93 -4.17
CA PHE A 31 16.68 34.48 -3.41
C PHE A 31 15.37 35.29 -3.35
N GLY A 32 14.49 34.96 -4.31
CA GLY A 32 13.18 34.32 -4.11
C GLY A 32 12.36 34.53 -2.82
N SER A 33 11.10 34.96 -3.02
CA SER A 33 9.97 34.68 -2.11
C SER A 33 8.75 34.16 -2.89
N ARG A 34 8.75 32.87 -3.27
CA ARG A 34 7.50 32.18 -3.61
C ARG A 34 6.70 32.00 -2.32
N PHE A 35 5.46 32.50 -2.29
CA PHE A 35 4.51 32.20 -1.23
C PHE A 35 4.44 30.68 -0.98
N PRO A 36 4.44 30.21 0.27
CA PRO A 36 4.39 28.80 0.57
C PRO A 36 3.00 28.25 0.22
N ILE A 37 2.90 27.59 -0.95
CA ILE A 37 1.78 26.70 -1.26
C ILE A 37 1.75 25.63 -0.16
N HIS A 38 0.63 25.51 0.55
CA HIS A 38 0.44 24.51 1.60
C HIS A 38 0.48 23.09 1.00
N ARG A 39 1.65 22.43 1.04
CA ARG A 39 1.88 21.07 0.53
C ARG A 39 1.63 19.96 1.56
N LYS A 40 0.88 20.27 2.61
CA LYS A 40 0.32 19.29 3.57
C LYS A 40 -1.17 19.61 3.72
N PRO A 41 -2.03 18.59 3.79
CA PRO A 41 -3.48 18.80 3.69
C PRO A 41 -3.99 19.66 4.85
N PRO A 42 -5.00 20.52 4.63
CA PRO A 42 -5.89 20.91 5.71
C PRO A 42 -6.50 19.62 6.27
N LYS A 43 -6.51 19.46 7.60
CA LYS A 43 -7.03 18.25 8.25
C LYS A 43 -8.57 18.27 8.28
N SER A 44 -9.21 18.20 7.12
CA SER A 44 -10.66 18.02 7.03
C SER A 44 -11.01 16.59 7.45
N SER A 45 -11.95 16.45 8.38
CA SER A 45 -12.48 15.12 8.74
C SER A 45 -13.25 14.51 7.56
N LEU A 46 -13.45 13.19 7.56
CA LEU A 46 -14.30 12.53 6.55
C LEU A 46 -15.71 13.17 6.53
N ALA A 47 -16.29 13.48 7.70
CA ALA A 47 -17.55 14.22 7.80
C ALA A 47 -17.48 15.58 7.09
N GLN A 48 -16.37 16.31 7.17
CA GLN A 48 -16.21 17.59 6.47
C GLN A 48 -16.08 17.42 4.93
N GLN A 49 -15.56 16.28 4.45
CA GLN A 49 -15.64 15.90 3.04
C GLN A 49 -17.08 15.52 2.64
N PHE A 50 -17.88 14.90 3.52
CA PHE A 50 -19.30 14.62 3.28
C PHE A 50 -20.20 15.88 3.35
N ARG A 51 -19.89 16.88 4.19
CA ARG A 51 -20.59 18.18 4.18
C ARG A 51 -20.43 18.95 2.87
N LEU A 52 -19.23 18.88 2.27
CA LEU A 52 -18.98 19.45 0.94
C LEU A 52 -19.78 18.73 -0.17
N LEU A 53 -20.39 17.58 0.11
CA LEU A 53 -21.28 16.87 -0.82
C LEU A 53 -22.76 17.27 -0.67
N GLN A 54 -23.12 18.10 0.32
CA GLN A 54 -24.51 18.48 0.61
C GLN A 54 -24.90 19.91 0.16
N HIS A 55 -23.96 20.73 -0.30
CA HIS A 55 -24.22 22.10 -0.75
C HIS A 55 -23.84 22.29 -2.24
N PRO A 56 -24.82 22.38 -3.16
CA PRO A 56 -24.56 22.63 -4.58
C PRO A 56 -24.18 24.08 -4.93
N ASP A 57 -24.38 25.01 -3.98
CA ASP A 57 -24.47 26.44 -4.26
C ASP A 57 -23.22 27.23 -3.82
N ASP A 58 -22.12 27.08 -4.56
CA ASP A 58 -21.02 28.07 -4.58
C ASP A 58 -20.59 28.30 -6.05
N PRO A 59 -20.67 29.53 -6.59
CA PRO A 59 -20.45 29.77 -8.02
C PRO A 59 -18.96 29.69 -8.40
N PRO A 60 -18.60 29.01 -9.50
CA PRO A 60 -17.20 28.91 -9.93
C PRO A 60 -16.68 30.23 -10.52
N PHE A 61 -15.46 30.61 -10.10
CA PHE A 61 -14.71 31.70 -10.71
C PHE A 61 -14.44 31.42 -12.20
N LEU A 62 -14.89 32.33 -13.08
CA LEU A 62 -14.67 32.28 -14.52
C LEU A 62 -13.20 32.56 -14.90
N PRO A 63 -12.55 31.71 -15.72
CA PRO A 63 -11.41 32.10 -16.55
C PRO A 63 -11.90 32.66 -17.90
N HIS A 64 -11.18 33.65 -18.43
CA HIS A 64 -11.59 34.40 -19.61
C HIS A 64 -11.71 33.58 -20.90
N THR A 65 -12.73 33.92 -21.68
CA THR A 65 -12.94 33.48 -23.06
C THR A 65 -11.82 33.96 -23.97
N PHE A 66 -11.23 33.06 -24.77
CA PHE A 66 -10.54 33.42 -26.01
C PHE A 66 -11.30 32.83 -27.19
N LEU A 67 -12.01 33.71 -27.91
CA LEU A 67 -12.58 33.41 -29.22
C LEU A 67 -11.45 33.38 -30.26
N SER A 68 -11.38 32.30 -31.03
CA SER A 68 -10.78 32.35 -32.37
C SER A 68 -11.74 31.66 -33.34
N GLN A 69 -12.32 32.47 -34.21
CA GLN A 69 -13.15 32.01 -35.31
C GLN A 69 -12.25 31.36 -36.36
N GLN A 70 -12.66 30.22 -36.91
CA GLN A 70 -12.58 30.01 -38.35
C GLN A 70 -13.58 28.95 -38.79
N GLN A 71 -14.55 29.39 -39.59
CA GLN A 71 -15.42 28.51 -40.35
C GLN A 71 -14.64 27.98 -41.55
N GLN A 72 -14.80 26.71 -41.89
CA GLN A 72 -14.90 26.33 -43.30
C GLN A 72 -15.90 25.18 -43.47
N HIS A 73 -16.67 25.31 -44.54
CA HIS A 73 -17.84 24.50 -44.89
C HIS A 73 -17.40 23.34 -45.82
N VAL A 74 -18.38 22.64 -46.42
CA VAL A 74 -18.24 21.54 -47.41
C VAL A 74 -18.01 20.18 -46.74
N GLN A 75 -18.76 19.11 -47.00
CA GLN A 75 -20.13 18.85 -47.49
C GLN A 75 -20.31 17.33 -47.39
N LEU A 76 -21.54 16.83 -47.27
CA LEU A 76 -21.85 15.40 -47.29
C LEU A 76 -22.06 14.95 -48.74
N GLU A 77 -21.42 13.86 -49.15
CA GLU A 77 -21.91 12.99 -50.23
C GLU A 77 -21.81 11.54 -49.77
N GLU A 78 -22.94 10.83 -49.85
CA GLU A 78 -23.06 9.40 -49.60
C GLU A 78 -22.91 8.66 -50.94
N GLN A 79 -22.06 7.63 -50.99
CA GLN A 79 -22.12 6.59 -52.03
C GLN A 79 -21.82 5.23 -51.41
N GLU A 80 -22.74 4.29 -51.61
CA GLU A 80 -22.54 2.86 -51.41
C GLU A 80 -21.93 2.29 -52.71
N GLU A 81 -20.96 1.36 -52.62
CA GLU A 81 -20.87 0.19 -53.52
C GLU A 81 -19.79 -0.83 -53.09
N GLU A 82 -20.26 -2.08 -53.02
CA GLU A 82 -19.68 -3.43 -53.22
C GLU A 82 -18.19 -3.82 -53.01
N ASP A 83 -18.05 -5.12 -52.71
CA ASP A 83 -16.81 -5.86 -52.48
C ASP A 83 -15.87 -5.94 -53.70
N GLN A 84 -14.57 -5.79 -53.44
CA GLN A 84 -13.51 -6.52 -54.15
C GLN A 84 -12.18 -6.50 -53.38
N GLU A 85 -11.57 -7.67 -53.16
CA GLU A 85 -10.16 -7.76 -52.80
C GLU A 85 -9.26 -7.40 -53.99
N PRO A 86 -8.20 -6.61 -53.78
CA PRO A 86 -6.98 -6.88 -54.51
C PRO A 86 -5.71 -6.86 -53.64
N GLU A 87 -4.77 -7.74 -53.98
CA GLU A 87 -3.43 -7.80 -53.41
C GLU A 87 -2.70 -6.45 -53.48
N THR A 88 -2.10 -6.00 -52.37
CA THR A 88 -1.20 -4.83 -52.39
C THR A 88 0.24 -5.15 -52.00
N LYS A 89 1.09 -4.98 -53.02
CA LYS A 89 2.55 -4.92 -53.00
C LYS A 89 3.09 -4.08 -51.82
N ARG A 90 4.25 -4.51 -51.30
CA ARG A 90 5.03 -3.78 -50.28
C ARG A 90 5.32 -2.32 -50.71
N VAL A 91 4.62 -1.36 -50.11
CA VAL A 91 5.01 0.06 -50.13
C VAL A 91 5.94 0.35 -48.97
N LYS A 92 7.14 0.88 -49.27
CA LYS A 92 8.07 1.37 -48.24
C LYS A 92 7.53 2.68 -47.65
N PHE A 93 6.95 2.63 -46.46
CA PHE A 93 6.72 3.85 -45.69
C PHE A 93 8.04 4.34 -45.06
N SER A 94 8.39 5.58 -45.38
CA SER A 94 9.52 6.28 -44.77
C SER A 94 9.31 6.46 -43.27
N SER A 95 10.36 6.21 -42.49
CA SER A 95 10.39 6.45 -41.05
C SER A 95 9.87 7.85 -40.71
N ALA A 96 8.68 7.92 -40.11
CA ALA A 96 8.23 9.12 -39.41
C ALA A 96 9.16 9.30 -38.20
N LYS A 97 9.89 10.41 -38.16
CA LYS A 97 10.78 10.74 -37.04
C LYS A 97 9.95 10.74 -35.76
N SER A 98 10.19 9.75 -34.91
CA SER A 98 9.64 9.70 -33.55
C SER A 98 9.93 11.03 -32.87
N SER A 99 8.88 11.71 -32.42
CA SER A 99 8.99 12.90 -31.60
C SER A 99 9.78 12.54 -30.35
N GLN A 100 10.99 13.07 -30.20
CA GLN A 100 11.79 12.87 -29.01
C GLN A 100 10.99 13.32 -27.79
N PHE A 101 10.55 12.35 -26.98
CA PHE A 101 10.01 12.63 -25.65
C PHE A 101 11.12 13.26 -24.82
N GLN A 102 11.04 14.60 -24.69
CA GLN A 102 11.97 15.40 -23.93
C GLN A 102 11.70 15.17 -22.44
N PHE A 103 12.43 14.23 -21.84
CA PHE A 103 12.41 14.00 -20.39
C PHE A 103 13.31 15.02 -19.70
N ASP A 104 12.79 15.68 -18.65
CA ASP A 104 13.56 16.60 -17.81
C ASP A 104 14.80 15.90 -17.22
N HIS A 105 15.94 16.60 -17.21
CA HIS A 105 17.17 16.10 -16.57
C HIS A 105 17.01 16.14 -15.03
N THR A 106 16.96 14.98 -14.39
CA THR A 106 16.74 14.86 -12.93
C THR A 106 18.01 14.59 -12.13
N GLY A 107 19.18 14.46 -12.78
CA GLY A 107 20.45 14.13 -12.15
C GLY A 107 21.66 14.78 -12.81
N PRO A 108 22.83 14.74 -12.16
CA PRO A 108 24.07 15.29 -12.71
C PRO A 108 24.49 14.48 -13.94
N PHE A 109 25.07 15.16 -14.94
CA PHE A 109 25.63 14.53 -16.13
C PHE A 109 27.06 14.01 -15.86
N GLU A 110 27.18 13.20 -14.82
CA GLU A 110 28.43 12.62 -14.33
C GLU A 110 28.23 11.10 -14.16
N PRO A 111 29.27 10.28 -14.37
CA PRO A 111 29.18 8.85 -14.09
C PRO A 111 29.01 8.60 -12.58
N LEU A 112 28.11 7.69 -12.19
CA LEU A 112 27.97 7.32 -10.77
C LEU A 112 29.04 6.30 -10.41
N LEU A 113 30.09 6.75 -9.74
CA LEU A 113 31.17 5.90 -9.27
C LEU A 113 30.66 5.00 -8.12
N LEU A 114 30.73 3.67 -8.30
CA LEU A 114 30.23 2.67 -7.35
C LEU A 114 31.35 2.01 -6.54
N SER A 115 32.54 1.89 -7.11
CA SER A 115 33.76 1.46 -6.42
C SER A 115 34.20 2.47 -5.34
N SER A 116 35.10 2.07 -4.44
CA SER A 116 35.73 3.01 -3.50
C SER A 116 36.89 3.74 -4.19
N ASP A 117 37.26 4.93 -3.70
CA ASP A 117 38.39 5.68 -4.24
C ASP A 117 39.68 4.84 -4.21
N GLY A 118 40.23 4.53 -5.38
CA GLY A 118 41.44 3.72 -5.55
C GLY A 118 41.23 2.23 -5.86
N GLU A 119 39.99 1.72 -5.97
CA GLU A 119 39.75 0.33 -6.36
C GLU A 119 39.74 0.14 -7.89
N PHE A 120 40.53 -0.82 -8.38
CA PHE A 120 40.55 -1.26 -9.77
C PHE A 120 39.91 -2.66 -9.92
N PRO A 121 39.07 -2.91 -10.94
CA PRO A 121 38.60 -1.96 -11.94
C PRO A 121 37.59 -0.95 -11.37
N ILE A 122 37.63 0.29 -11.88
CA ILE A 122 36.66 1.33 -11.54
C ILE A 122 35.30 0.91 -12.12
N VAL A 123 34.30 0.72 -11.25
CA VAL A 123 32.94 0.38 -11.67
C VAL A 123 32.06 1.61 -11.51
N GLN A 124 31.48 2.06 -12.63
CA GLN A 124 30.68 3.27 -12.69
C GLN A 124 29.41 3.07 -13.53
N VAL A 125 28.29 3.68 -13.12
CA VAL A 125 27.10 3.78 -13.97
C VAL A 125 27.35 4.87 -15.02
N PRO A 126 27.04 4.63 -16.31
CA PRO A 126 27.19 5.63 -17.36
C PRO A 126 26.42 6.93 -17.07
N ALA A 127 27.01 8.08 -17.43
CA ALA A 127 26.39 9.39 -17.25
C ALA A 127 25.02 9.51 -17.97
N SER A 128 24.88 8.86 -19.13
CA SER A 128 23.63 8.77 -19.91
C SER A 128 22.46 8.11 -19.16
N ILE A 129 22.76 7.21 -18.21
CA ILE A 129 21.79 6.59 -17.31
C ILE A 129 21.67 7.42 -16.02
N ASN A 130 22.80 7.80 -15.40
CA ASN A 130 22.81 8.47 -14.10
C ASN A 130 22.10 9.84 -14.10
N CYS A 131 22.17 10.60 -15.19
CA CYS A 131 21.47 11.89 -15.33
C CYS A 131 19.94 11.78 -15.31
N ARG A 132 19.39 10.55 -15.41
CA ARG A 132 17.96 10.21 -15.34
C ARG A 132 17.60 9.43 -14.07
N LEU A 133 18.58 9.02 -13.25
CA LEU A 133 18.34 8.32 -11.99
C LEU A 133 17.98 9.32 -10.87
N LEU A 134 16.92 9.02 -10.13
CA LEU A 134 16.58 9.71 -8.87
C LEU A 134 17.55 9.31 -7.75
N GLU A 135 17.66 10.14 -6.71
CA GLU A 135 18.61 9.91 -5.60
C GLU A 135 18.42 8.54 -4.93
N HIS A 136 17.17 8.14 -4.64
CA HIS A 136 16.91 6.80 -4.10
C HIS A 136 17.35 5.72 -5.08
N GLN A 137 17.15 5.89 -6.38
CA GLN A 137 17.56 4.90 -7.38
C GLN A 137 19.09 4.71 -7.36
N ARG A 138 19.88 5.80 -7.24
CA ARG A 138 21.35 5.72 -7.09
C ARG A 138 21.75 4.92 -5.85
N LEU A 139 21.11 5.16 -4.71
CA LEU A 139 21.35 4.39 -3.47
C LEU A 139 21.02 2.90 -3.63
N GLY A 140 19.99 2.55 -4.41
CA GLY A 140 19.64 1.16 -4.67
C GLY A 140 20.59 0.45 -5.63
N VAL A 141 21.09 1.16 -6.66
CA VAL A 141 22.19 0.66 -7.52
C VAL A 141 23.44 0.38 -6.69
N LYS A 142 23.82 1.30 -5.80
CA LYS A 142 24.96 1.12 -4.88
C LYS A 142 24.77 -0.09 -3.96
N PHE A 143 23.57 -0.25 -3.38
CA PHE A 143 23.24 -1.42 -2.56
C PHE A 143 23.37 -2.76 -3.31
N LEU A 144 22.90 -2.83 -4.56
CA LEU A 144 23.07 -4.04 -5.40
C LEU A 144 24.56 -4.31 -5.68
N TYR A 145 25.35 -3.26 -5.95
CA TYR A 145 26.80 -3.38 -6.16
C TYR A 145 27.57 -3.81 -4.89
N ASP A 146 27.21 -3.28 -3.73
CA ASP A 146 27.81 -3.64 -2.43
C ASP A 146 27.58 -5.12 -2.07
N LEU A 147 26.52 -5.74 -2.58
CA LEU A 147 26.24 -7.17 -2.44
C LEU A 147 26.97 -8.01 -3.49
N TYR A 148 26.99 -7.55 -4.75
CA TYR A 148 27.76 -8.16 -5.83
C TYR A 148 29.25 -8.30 -5.47
N LYS A 149 29.85 -7.22 -4.95
CA LYS A 149 31.24 -7.19 -4.46
C LYS A 149 31.51 -8.21 -3.35
N LYS A 150 30.51 -8.56 -2.54
CA LYS A 150 30.58 -9.55 -1.45
C LYS A 150 30.19 -10.96 -1.88
N ASN A 151 29.94 -11.20 -3.18
CA ASN A 151 29.42 -12.46 -3.73
C ASN A 151 28.10 -12.94 -3.10
N HIS A 152 27.24 -12.01 -2.66
CA HIS A 152 25.93 -12.30 -2.09
C HIS A 152 24.79 -11.80 -2.98
N GLY A 153 23.63 -12.44 -2.89
CA GLY A 153 22.37 -11.94 -3.41
C GLY A 153 21.73 -10.87 -2.52
N GLY A 154 20.67 -10.23 -3.02
CA GLY A 154 19.84 -9.30 -2.24
C GLY A 154 18.40 -9.18 -2.72
N ILE A 155 17.56 -8.52 -1.91
CA ILE A 155 16.17 -8.21 -2.23
C ILE A 155 16.02 -6.70 -2.39
N LEU A 156 15.60 -6.24 -3.57
CA LEU A 156 15.14 -4.87 -3.77
C LEU A 156 13.63 -4.83 -3.55
N GLY A 157 13.25 -4.54 -2.31
CA GLY A 157 11.89 -4.51 -1.79
C GLY A 157 11.19 -3.15 -1.89
N ASP A 158 11.63 -2.28 -2.80
CA ASP A 158 11.03 -0.96 -3.06
C ASP A 158 9.53 -1.06 -3.40
N ASP A 159 8.73 -0.13 -2.92
CA ASP A 159 7.32 -0.01 -3.29
C ASP A 159 7.10 0.13 -4.83
N MET A 160 5.90 -0.18 -5.28
CA MET A 160 5.61 -0.32 -6.71
C MET A 160 5.57 1.04 -7.42
N GLY A 161 6.34 1.17 -8.51
CA GLY A 161 6.47 2.41 -9.26
C GLY A 161 7.69 3.27 -8.90
N LEU A 162 8.48 2.91 -7.88
CA LEU A 162 9.77 3.59 -7.57
C LEU A 162 10.90 3.31 -8.59
N GLY A 163 10.66 2.45 -9.58
CA GLY A 163 11.60 2.11 -10.65
C GLY A 163 12.62 1.06 -10.24
N LYS A 164 12.18 -0.18 -9.97
CA LYS A 164 13.11 -1.31 -9.71
C LYS A 164 13.87 -1.73 -10.97
N THR A 165 13.16 -1.86 -12.10
CA THR A 165 13.72 -2.22 -13.41
C THR A 165 14.91 -1.34 -13.82
N ILE A 166 14.77 -0.02 -13.76
CA ILE A 166 15.85 0.92 -14.10
C ILE A 166 17.06 0.81 -13.14
N GLN A 167 16.83 0.57 -11.84
CA GLN A 167 17.93 0.32 -10.89
C GLN A 167 18.68 -0.97 -11.24
N THR A 168 17.97 -2.03 -11.62
CA THR A 168 18.58 -3.28 -12.09
C THR A 168 19.37 -3.08 -13.39
N ILE A 169 18.81 -2.38 -14.38
CA ILE A 169 19.51 -2.12 -15.65
C ILE A 169 20.76 -1.25 -15.42
N ALA A 170 20.68 -0.19 -14.60
CA ALA A 170 21.82 0.65 -14.25
C ALA A 170 22.94 -0.13 -13.54
N PHE A 171 22.58 -1.03 -12.62
CA PHE A 171 23.49 -1.96 -11.96
C PHE A 171 24.18 -2.92 -12.95
N LEU A 172 23.41 -3.51 -13.87
CA LEU A 172 23.98 -4.37 -14.93
C LEU A 172 24.88 -3.57 -15.87
N ALA A 173 24.49 -2.36 -16.29
CA ALA A 173 25.29 -1.50 -17.18
C ALA A 173 26.66 -1.16 -16.57
N ALA A 174 26.71 -0.91 -15.25
CA ALA A 174 27.95 -0.69 -14.53
C ALA A 174 28.83 -1.94 -14.47
N ILE A 175 28.27 -3.12 -14.17
CA ILE A 175 29.02 -4.40 -14.15
C ILE A 175 29.57 -4.75 -15.54
N PHE A 176 28.76 -4.58 -16.58
CA PHE A 176 29.15 -4.88 -17.96
C PHE A 176 30.02 -3.79 -18.60
N GLY A 177 30.29 -2.66 -17.93
CA GLY A 177 31.17 -1.60 -18.42
C GLY A 177 30.67 -0.93 -19.71
N LYS A 178 29.35 -0.85 -19.90
CA LYS A 178 28.74 -0.31 -21.12
C LYS A 178 28.91 1.21 -21.17
N GLU A 179 29.78 1.75 -22.02
CA GLU A 179 29.87 3.20 -22.21
C GLU A 179 28.69 3.76 -23.01
N GLY A 180 28.29 5.00 -22.70
CA GLY A 180 26.98 5.56 -23.08
C GLY A 180 26.85 6.03 -24.52
N GLU A 181 27.95 6.18 -25.25
CA GLU A 181 27.99 6.57 -26.66
C GLU A 181 29.10 5.79 -27.40
N SER A 182 28.93 5.66 -28.71
CA SER A 182 29.77 4.83 -29.57
C SER A 182 31.16 5.41 -29.80
N VAL A 183 32.12 5.05 -28.94
CA VAL A 183 33.55 5.06 -29.27
C VAL A 183 34.04 3.62 -29.31
N LEU A 184 34.54 3.19 -30.47
CA LEU A 184 35.10 1.86 -30.70
C LEU A 184 36.40 1.69 -29.91
N SER A 185 36.27 1.33 -28.63
CA SER A 185 37.38 0.86 -27.81
C SER A 185 37.47 -0.66 -27.94
N GLU A 186 38.40 -1.16 -28.75
CA GLU A 186 38.78 -2.58 -28.84
C GLU A 186 39.53 -3.04 -27.57
N LYS A 187 38.93 -2.83 -26.40
CA LYS A 187 39.41 -3.40 -25.13
C LYS A 187 38.81 -4.78 -25.01
N GLN A 188 39.72 -5.77 -24.93
CA GLN A 188 39.45 -7.20 -24.90
C GLN A 188 38.16 -7.54 -24.15
N VAL A 189 37.19 -8.09 -24.87
CA VAL A 189 35.94 -8.59 -24.28
C VAL A 189 36.28 -9.86 -23.50
N GLU A 190 36.57 -9.69 -22.21
CA GLU A 190 36.58 -10.80 -21.26
C GLU A 190 35.28 -11.58 -21.41
N LYS A 191 35.36 -12.89 -21.62
CA LYS A 191 34.19 -13.77 -21.59
C LYS A 191 33.51 -13.62 -20.23
N ARG A 192 32.28 -13.11 -20.22
CA ARG A 192 31.47 -12.91 -19.01
C ARG A 192 30.23 -13.78 -19.10
N ASP A 193 29.98 -14.54 -18.03
CA ASP A 193 28.81 -15.41 -17.95
C ASP A 193 27.51 -14.59 -18.07
N PRO A 194 26.47 -15.14 -18.73
CA PRO A 194 25.23 -14.41 -19.00
C PRO A 194 24.40 -14.13 -17.75
N VAL A 195 23.47 -13.18 -17.88
CA VAL A 195 22.47 -12.82 -16.86
C VAL A 195 21.14 -13.48 -17.17
N LEU A 196 20.51 -14.11 -16.18
CA LEU A 196 19.15 -14.66 -16.28
C LEU A 196 18.13 -13.74 -15.61
N ILE A 197 17.04 -13.41 -16.29
CA ILE A 197 15.92 -12.65 -15.75
C ILE A 197 14.66 -13.50 -15.84
N ILE A 198 14.12 -13.89 -14.68
CA ILE A 198 12.86 -14.64 -14.57
C ILE A 198 11.76 -13.64 -14.18
N CYS A 199 10.73 -13.50 -15.02
CA CYS A 199 9.65 -12.55 -14.78
C CYS A 199 8.26 -13.11 -15.15
N PRO A 200 7.16 -12.43 -14.78
CA PRO A 200 5.83 -12.76 -15.30
C PRO A 200 5.75 -12.64 -16.83
N SER A 201 5.09 -13.60 -17.50
CA SER A 201 5.01 -13.67 -18.97
C SER A 201 4.50 -12.39 -19.64
N SER A 202 3.71 -11.61 -18.91
CA SER A 202 3.10 -10.37 -19.35
C SER A 202 3.98 -9.12 -19.25
N VAL A 203 5.16 -9.19 -18.62
CA VAL A 203 6.13 -8.08 -18.57
C VAL A 203 7.40 -8.34 -19.37
N ILE A 204 7.52 -9.48 -20.05
CA ILE A 204 8.69 -9.85 -20.87
C ILE A 204 9.04 -8.77 -21.89
N HIS A 205 8.07 -8.36 -22.72
CA HIS A 205 8.28 -7.30 -23.72
C HIS A 205 8.50 -5.91 -23.11
N ASN A 206 8.01 -5.68 -21.88
CA ASN A 206 8.33 -4.45 -21.15
C ASN A 206 9.81 -4.45 -20.73
N TRP A 207 10.33 -5.56 -20.22
CA TRP A 207 11.76 -5.70 -19.91
C TRP A 207 12.64 -5.53 -21.16
N GLU A 208 12.29 -6.17 -22.28
CA GLU A 208 12.95 -6.00 -23.59
C GLU A 208 12.97 -4.53 -24.06
N SER A 209 11.82 -3.84 -23.97
CA SER A 209 11.69 -2.43 -24.34
C SER A 209 12.50 -1.51 -23.43
N GLU A 210 12.51 -1.77 -22.12
CA GLU A 210 13.30 -1.00 -21.16
C GLU A 210 14.81 -1.20 -21.39
N PHE A 211 15.29 -2.43 -21.60
CA PHE A 211 16.70 -2.65 -21.97
C PHE A 211 17.09 -1.83 -23.20
N SER A 212 16.31 -1.96 -24.28
CA SER A 212 16.52 -1.24 -25.55
C SER A 212 16.50 0.30 -25.39
N LYS A 213 15.76 0.82 -24.39
CA LYS A 213 15.65 2.25 -24.10
C LYS A 213 16.81 2.81 -23.27
N TRP A 214 17.36 2.01 -22.35
CA TRP A 214 18.35 2.48 -21.37
C TRP A 214 19.80 2.16 -21.73
N SER A 215 20.05 1.11 -22.53
CA SER A 215 21.42 0.56 -22.68
C SER A 215 21.54 -0.48 -23.80
N ASN A 216 22.67 -0.48 -24.51
CA ASN A 216 22.94 -1.43 -25.60
C ASN A 216 23.36 -2.82 -25.08
N PHE A 217 22.38 -3.67 -24.73
CA PHE A 217 22.59 -5.08 -24.38
C PHE A 217 22.15 -6.04 -25.49
N SER A 218 22.85 -7.16 -25.65
CA SER A 218 22.35 -8.31 -26.40
C SER A 218 21.34 -9.08 -25.55
N VAL A 219 20.06 -8.80 -25.76
CA VAL A 219 18.92 -9.41 -25.04
C VAL A 219 18.30 -10.51 -25.91
N SER A 220 17.88 -11.62 -25.29
CA SER A 220 17.07 -12.65 -25.94
C SER A 220 15.94 -13.15 -25.06
N ILE A 221 14.78 -13.44 -25.66
CA ILE A 221 13.57 -13.90 -24.95
C ILE A 221 13.39 -15.41 -25.11
N TYR A 222 13.66 -16.16 -24.05
CA TYR A 222 13.39 -17.59 -23.99
C TYR A 222 11.89 -17.85 -23.73
N HIS A 223 11.06 -17.71 -24.77
CA HIS A 223 9.62 -17.95 -24.72
C HIS A 223 9.08 -18.41 -26.09
N GLY A 224 7.95 -19.13 -26.11
CA GLY A 224 7.30 -19.55 -27.35
C GLY A 224 8.03 -20.67 -28.11
N ALA A 225 7.87 -20.70 -29.45
CA ALA A 225 8.40 -21.78 -30.29
C ALA A 225 9.92 -21.74 -30.48
N ASN A 226 10.53 -20.55 -30.55
CA ASN A 226 11.93 -20.35 -30.96
C ASN A 226 12.97 -20.66 -29.85
N ARG A 227 12.68 -21.58 -28.93
CA ARG A 227 13.52 -21.87 -27.75
C ARG A 227 14.89 -22.43 -28.12
N ASP A 228 14.93 -23.36 -29.06
CA ASP A 228 16.16 -24.13 -29.37
C ASP A 228 17.20 -23.22 -30.05
N LEU A 229 16.77 -22.42 -31.03
CA LEU A 229 17.60 -21.38 -31.67
C LEU A 229 18.18 -20.34 -30.70
N ILE A 230 17.54 -20.12 -29.54
CA ILE A 230 18.03 -19.19 -28.51
C ILE A 230 19.01 -19.89 -27.57
N TYR A 231 18.82 -21.18 -27.34
CA TYR A 231 19.78 -22.01 -26.61
C TYR A 231 21.10 -22.10 -27.39
N ASP A 232 21.06 -22.37 -28.70
CA ASP A 232 22.24 -22.40 -29.58
C ASP A 232 23.00 -21.06 -29.57
N LYS A 233 22.27 -19.94 -29.63
CA LYS A 233 22.84 -18.58 -29.53
C LYS A 233 23.51 -18.30 -28.18
N LEU A 234 23.01 -18.92 -27.11
CA LEU A 234 23.55 -18.77 -25.78
C LEU A 234 24.84 -19.59 -25.60
N GLU A 235 24.88 -20.84 -26.10
CA GLU A 235 26.13 -21.62 -26.17
C GLU A 235 27.20 -20.93 -27.04
N ALA A 236 26.77 -20.26 -28.12
CA ALA A 236 27.62 -19.41 -28.95
C ALA A 236 28.11 -18.11 -28.26
N ASN A 237 27.72 -17.84 -27.00
CA ASN A 237 28.01 -16.62 -26.24
C ASN A 237 27.50 -15.31 -26.91
N GLY A 238 26.48 -15.40 -27.76
CA GLY A 238 25.91 -14.24 -28.46
C GLY A 238 24.92 -13.41 -27.62
N VAL A 239 24.63 -13.83 -26.38
CA VAL A 239 23.56 -13.28 -25.52
C VAL A 239 24.15 -12.85 -24.18
N GLU A 240 23.95 -11.58 -23.81
CA GLU A 240 24.37 -11.05 -22.50
C GLU A 240 23.26 -11.22 -21.45
N VAL A 241 22.00 -11.08 -21.87
CA VAL A 241 20.81 -11.12 -20.99
C VAL A 241 19.75 -12.04 -21.58
N LEU A 242 19.40 -13.12 -20.85
CA LEU A 242 18.29 -14.00 -21.18
C LEU A 242 17.06 -13.65 -20.33
N ILE A 243 15.95 -13.28 -20.97
CA ILE A 243 14.65 -13.06 -20.32
C ILE A 243 13.78 -14.30 -20.50
N THR A 244 13.22 -14.82 -19.41
CA THR A 244 12.32 -15.99 -19.43
C THR A 244 11.09 -15.79 -18.56
N SER A 245 10.02 -16.54 -18.88
CA SER A 245 8.80 -16.53 -18.07
C SER A 245 8.91 -17.52 -16.90
N PHE A 246 8.25 -17.22 -15.78
CA PHE A 246 8.10 -18.17 -14.67
C PHE A 246 7.59 -19.56 -15.10
N ASP A 247 6.60 -19.62 -16.00
CA ASP A 247 6.01 -20.89 -16.43
C ASP A 247 6.92 -21.65 -17.40
N THR A 248 7.69 -20.93 -18.24
CA THR A 248 8.71 -21.52 -19.12
C THR A 248 9.89 -22.06 -18.31
N TYR A 249 10.41 -21.29 -17.35
CA TYR A 249 11.50 -21.71 -16.48
C TYR A 249 11.12 -22.90 -15.60
N ARG A 250 9.87 -22.96 -15.09
CA ARG A 250 9.36 -24.12 -14.34
C ARG A 250 9.39 -25.44 -15.14
N ILE A 251 9.27 -25.38 -16.47
CA ILE A 251 9.21 -26.56 -17.33
C ILE A 251 10.59 -26.93 -17.88
N HIS A 252 11.38 -25.94 -18.31
CA HIS A 252 12.64 -26.16 -19.04
C HIS A 252 13.92 -25.80 -18.26
N GLY A 253 13.78 -25.20 -17.07
CA GLY A 253 14.90 -24.77 -16.23
C GLY A 253 15.84 -25.92 -15.90
N ASN A 254 15.28 -27.01 -15.38
CA ASN A 254 16.06 -28.17 -14.93
C ASN A 254 16.61 -29.02 -16.10
N SER A 255 15.96 -29.03 -17.27
CA SER A 255 16.35 -29.86 -18.42
C SER A 255 17.40 -29.20 -19.32
N SER A 256 17.22 -27.92 -19.61
CA SER A 256 17.95 -27.23 -20.67
C SER A 256 18.83 -26.11 -20.10
N LEU A 257 18.34 -25.36 -19.11
CA LEU A 257 19.05 -24.19 -18.57
C LEU A 257 19.96 -24.51 -17.35
N SER A 258 20.04 -25.78 -16.95
CA SER A 258 20.80 -26.27 -15.79
C SER A 258 22.30 -26.45 -16.07
N ASN A 259 22.68 -26.63 -17.33
CA ASN A 259 24.08 -26.74 -17.77
C ASN A 259 24.78 -25.38 -17.88
N ILE A 260 24.01 -24.29 -18.01
CA ILE A 260 24.54 -22.93 -18.16
C ILE A 260 25.05 -22.40 -16.81
N HIS A 261 26.24 -21.80 -16.83
CA HIS A 261 26.75 -21.01 -15.72
C HIS A 261 26.23 -19.57 -15.83
N TRP A 262 25.53 -19.10 -14.79
CA TRP A 262 24.91 -17.78 -14.74
C TRP A 262 25.73 -16.85 -13.85
N ASN A 263 26.12 -15.67 -14.34
CA ASN A 263 26.80 -14.68 -13.49
C ASN A 263 25.84 -14.19 -12.40
N ILE A 264 24.68 -13.73 -12.84
CA ILE A 264 23.66 -13.05 -12.02
C ILE A 264 22.30 -13.63 -12.40
N VAL A 265 21.46 -13.90 -11.41
CA VAL A 265 20.04 -14.18 -11.64
C VAL A 265 19.20 -13.11 -10.99
N ILE A 266 18.26 -12.53 -11.74
CA ILE A 266 17.27 -11.57 -11.27
C ILE A 266 15.89 -12.23 -11.36
N ILE A 267 15.11 -12.13 -10.30
CA ILE A 267 13.76 -12.69 -10.22
C ILE A 267 12.80 -11.54 -9.94
N ASP A 268 12.02 -11.18 -10.96
CA ASP A 268 11.02 -10.12 -10.88
C ASP A 268 9.69 -10.65 -10.30
N GLU A 269 9.03 -9.83 -9.49
CA GLU A 269 7.94 -10.23 -8.60
C GLU A 269 8.22 -11.53 -7.82
N ALA A 270 9.38 -11.56 -7.15
CA ALA A 270 9.89 -12.70 -6.38
C ALA A 270 8.92 -13.22 -5.30
N HIS A 271 7.92 -12.42 -4.88
CA HIS A 271 6.83 -12.84 -4.01
C HIS A 271 6.00 -14.02 -4.57
N ARG A 272 6.09 -14.30 -5.89
CA ARG A 272 5.49 -15.52 -6.49
C ARG A 272 6.11 -16.81 -5.97
N LEU A 273 7.33 -16.76 -5.40
CA LEU A 273 8.07 -17.90 -4.84
C LEU A 273 7.69 -18.25 -3.39
N LYS A 274 6.50 -17.85 -2.95
CA LYS A 274 6.00 -18.01 -1.57
C LYS A 274 5.86 -19.44 -1.04
N ASN A 275 5.82 -20.47 -1.89
CA ASN A 275 5.52 -21.85 -1.50
C ASN A 275 6.65 -22.82 -1.87
N GLU A 276 7.30 -23.36 -0.85
CA GLU A 276 8.33 -24.42 -0.92
C GLU A 276 7.94 -25.62 -1.80
N LYS A 277 6.68 -26.07 -1.71
CA LYS A 277 6.19 -27.23 -2.47
C LYS A 277 5.99 -26.93 -3.96
N SER A 278 6.12 -25.67 -4.39
CA SER A 278 6.00 -25.28 -5.79
C SER A 278 7.16 -25.85 -6.62
N LYS A 279 6.84 -26.49 -7.76
CA LYS A 279 7.87 -26.92 -8.73
C LYS A 279 8.80 -25.77 -9.15
N LEU A 280 8.25 -24.55 -9.24
CA LEU A 280 9.02 -23.35 -9.57
C LEU A 280 10.03 -22.99 -8.47
N TYR A 281 9.67 -23.12 -7.19
CA TYR A 281 10.58 -22.82 -6.08
C TYR A 281 11.79 -23.76 -6.11
N LYS A 282 11.54 -25.05 -6.31
CA LYS A 282 12.58 -26.08 -6.44
C LYS A 282 13.53 -25.80 -7.63
N ALA A 283 12.97 -25.52 -8.81
CA ALA A 283 13.74 -25.14 -10.00
C ALA A 283 14.60 -23.87 -9.79
N CYS A 284 14.14 -22.91 -8.98
CA CYS A 284 14.93 -21.73 -8.62
C CYS A 284 16.02 -22.00 -7.58
N LEU A 285 15.84 -22.98 -6.68
CA LEU A 285 16.89 -23.40 -5.74
C LEU A 285 18.04 -24.16 -6.41
N GLU A 286 17.77 -24.91 -7.47
CA GLU A 286 18.76 -25.65 -8.27
C GLU A 286 19.74 -24.72 -9.05
N ILE A 287 19.50 -23.40 -9.04
CA ILE A 287 20.38 -22.39 -9.65
C ILE A 287 21.72 -22.33 -8.91
N LYS A 288 22.80 -22.69 -9.62
CA LYS A 288 24.18 -22.83 -9.11
C LYS A 288 24.85 -21.53 -8.61
N THR A 289 24.41 -20.35 -9.06
CA THR A 289 25.06 -19.07 -8.67
C THR A 289 24.55 -18.53 -7.33
N PRO A 290 25.43 -17.99 -6.45
CA PRO A 290 25.03 -17.31 -5.23
C PRO A 290 24.51 -15.88 -5.46
N ARG A 291 24.75 -15.28 -6.64
CA ARG A 291 24.41 -13.88 -6.98
C ARG A 291 22.94 -13.79 -7.45
N ARG A 292 22.01 -14.12 -6.56
CA ARG A 292 20.56 -14.20 -6.83
C ARG A 292 19.84 -12.98 -6.25
N TYR A 293 19.20 -12.17 -7.10
CA TYR A 293 18.52 -10.94 -6.71
C TYR A 293 17.00 -11.05 -6.86
N GLY A 294 16.26 -10.76 -5.79
CA GLY A 294 14.80 -10.72 -5.79
C GLY A 294 14.28 -9.29 -5.92
N LEU A 295 13.46 -9.00 -6.93
CA LEU A 295 12.71 -7.75 -7.03
C LEU A 295 11.27 -8.01 -6.59
N THR A 296 10.74 -7.22 -5.66
CA THR A 296 9.32 -7.33 -5.27
C THR A 296 8.79 -6.02 -4.71
N GLY A 297 7.54 -5.66 -5.00
CA GLY A 297 6.84 -4.60 -4.29
C GLY A 297 6.28 -5.03 -2.93
N THR A 298 6.08 -6.34 -2.72
CA THR A 298 5.46 -6.88 -1.51
C THR A 298 6.26 -8.08 -1.03
N VAL A 299 7.10 -7.88 -0.01
CA VAL A 299 8.01 -8.92 0.52
C VAL A 299 7.24 -10.09 1.15
N MET A 300 6.11 -9.80 1.80
CA MET A 300 5.23 -10.79 2.45
C MET A 300 3.78 -10.49 2.09
N GLN A 301 2.97 -11.53 1.82
CA GLN A 301 1.56 -11.41 1.45
C GLN A 301 0.61 -12.10 2.43
N ASN A 302 0.96 -13.28 2.97
CA ASN A 302 0.06 -14.09 3.79
C ASN A 302 0.67 -14.66 5.07
N LYS A 303 1.97 -14.99 5.10
CA LYS A 303 2.62 -15.67 6.23
C LYS A 303 4.08 -15.22 6.36
N ILE A 304 4.61 -15.14 7.59
CA ILE A 304 6.02 -14.78 7.81
C ILE A 304 6.96 -15.84 7.18
N LEU A 305 6.56 -17.11 7.11
CA LEU A 305 7.33 -18.16 6.42
C LEU A 305 7.56 -17.89 4.91
N GLU A 306 6.79 -17.00 4.26
CA GLU A 306 7.06 -16.58 2.88
C GLU A 306 8.41 -15.82 2.78
N LEU A 307 8.80 -15.11 3.86
CA LEU A 307 10.08 -14.40 3.98
C LEU A 307 11.27 -15.37 4.05
N PHE A 308 11.12 -16.49 4.76
CA PHE A 308 12.15 -17.53 4.84
C PHE A 308 12.46 -18.08 3.45
N ASN A 309 11.43 -18.47 2.69
CA ASN A 309 11.59 -19.00 1.34
C ASN A 309 12.30 -18.00 0.40
N LEU A 310 12.00 -16.70 0.52
CA LEU A 310 12.67 -15.67 -0.27
C LEU A 310 14.16 -15.50 0.12
N PHE A 311 14.48 -15.59 1.40
CA PHE A 311 15.86 -15.47 1.91
C PHE A 311 16.70 -16.73 1.69
N ASP A 312 16.12 -17.92 1.76
CA ASP A 312 16.78 -19.20 1.41
C ASP A 312 17.28 -19.18 -0.04
N LEU A 313 16.45 -18.63 -0.95
CA LEU A 313 16.84 -18.38 -2.34
C LEU A 313 17.90 -17.28 -2.48
N VAL A 314 17.79 -16.16 -1.79
CA VAL A 314 18.69 -15.01 -2.02
C VAL A 314 20.03 -15.11 -1.28
N ALA A 315 20.00 -15.55 -0.02
CA ALA A 315 21.12 -15.60 0.90
C ALA A 315 21.01 -16.87 1.79
N PRO A 316 21.27 -18.07 1.22
CA PRO A 316 21.07 -19.34 1.91
C PRO A 316 21.84 -19.40 3.24
N GLY A 317 21.22 -19.99 4.25
CA GLY A 317 21.77 -20.10 5.61
C GLY A 317 21.69 -18.83 6.48
N SER A 318 21.36 -17.66 5.92
CA SER A 318 21.31 -16.38 6.66
C SER A 318 20.30 -16.32 7.82
N LEU A 319 19.22 -17.12 7.75
CA LEU A 319 18.15 -17.20 8.74
C LEU A 319 18.15 -18.52 9.55
N GLY A 320 19.16 -19.37 9.38
CA GLY A 320 19.20 -20.71 9.97
C GLY A 320 18.30 -21.71 9.22
N THR A 321 17.86 -22.77 9.91
CA THR A 321 16.91 -23.75 9.35
C THR A 321 15.47 -23.25 9.42
N ARG A 322 14.59 -23.86 8.63
CA ARG A 322 13.16 -23.51 8.54
C ARG A 322 12.43 -23.70 9.88
N GLU A 323 12.78 -24.78 10.59
CA GLU A 323 12.25 -25.14 11.91
C GLU A 323 12.70 -24.10 12.95
N HIS A 324 14.00 -23.75 12.94
CA HIS A 324 14.53 -22.69 13.80
C HIS A 324 13.85 -21.35 13.51
N PHE A 325 13.68 -20.98 12.24
CA PHE A 325 13.02 -19.73 11.86
C PHE A 325 11.55 -19.70 12.34
N ARG A 326 10.83 -20.82 12.25
CA ARG A 326 9.46 -20.94 12.74
C ARG A 326 9.38 -20.73 14.26
N GLU A 327 10.17 -21.45 15.03
CA GLU A 327 10.14 -21.40 16.50
C GLU A 327 10.70 -20.09 17.06
N PHE A 328 11.70 -19.51 16.41
CA PHE A 328 12.39 -18.31 16.88
C PHE A 328 11.73 -17.01 16.44
N TYR A 329 11.11 -16.97 15.25
CA TYR A 329 10.46 -15.77 14.70
C TYR A 329 8.95 -15.93 14.46
N ASP A 330 8.50 -16.92 13.68
CA ASP A 330 7.08 -17.00 13.23
C ASP A 330 6.11 -17.13 14.42
N GLU A 331 6.26 -18.16 15.27
CA GLU A 331 5.36 -18.39 16.40
C GLU A 331 5.41 -17.24 17.44
N PRO A 332 6.58 -16.73 17.89
CA PRO A 332 6.63 -15.62 18.83
C PRO A 332 6.04 -14.31 18.29
N LEU A 333 6.20 -14.01 16.99
CA LEU A 333 5.63 -12.80 16.39
C LEU A 333 4.11 -12.91 16.24
N LYS A 334 3.60 -14.08 15.79
CA LYS A 334 2.17 -14.39 15.73
C LYS A 334 1.49 -14.27 17.10
N HIS A 335 2.01 -14.97 18.12
CA HIS A 335 1.46 -14.91 19.47
C HIS A 335 1.61 -13.54 20.13
N GLY A 336 2.66 -12.77 19.80
CA GLY A 336 2.87 -11.41 20.29
C GLY A 336 1.88 -10.36 19.77
N GLN A 337 1.20 -10.61 18.64
CA GLN A 337 0.17 -9.72 18.08
C GLN A 337 -1.17 -9.81 18.84
N ARG A 338 -1.42 -10.90 19.58
CA ARG A 338 -2.68 -11.15 20.30
C ARG A 338 -2.95 -10.05 21.33
N SER A 339 -4.16 -9.51 21.34
CA SER A 339 -4.59 -8.48 22.30
C SER A 339 -4.46 -8.93 23.76
N THR A 340 -4.76 -10.20 24.03
CA THR A 340 -4.62 -10.88 25.34
C THR A 340 -3.26 -11.56 25.54
N ALA A 341 -2.21 -11.17 24.82
CA ALA A 341 -0.85 -11.68 25.06
C ALA A 341 -0.25 -11.09 26.36
N PRO A 342 0.23 -11.92 27.31
CA PRO A 342 0.95 -11.43 28.49
C PRO A 342 2.22 -10.64 28.10
N ASP A 343 2.56 -9.61 28.86
CA ASP A 343 3.67 -8.69 28.52
C ASP A 343 5.02 -9.39 28.35
N ARG A 344 5.24 -10.53 29.03
CA ARG A 344 6.43 -11.38 28.84
C ARG A 344 6.55 -11.88 27.39
N PHE A 345 5.45 -12.34 26.78
CA PHE A 345 5.44 -12.78 25.39
C PHE A 345 5.63 -11.60 24.44
N PHE A 346 5.00 -10.45 24.73
CA PHE A 346 5.20 -9.22 23.96
C PHE A 346 6.66 -8.75 23.96
N GLN A 347 7.35 -8.78 25.11
CA GLN A 347 8.77 -8.45 25.21
C GLN A 347 9.66 -9.41 24.42
N ILE A 348 9.36 -10.72 24.42
CA ILE A 348 10.07 -11.72 23.62
C ILE A 348 9.85 -11.42 22.13
N ALA A 349 8.60 -11.25 21.70
CA ALA A 349 8.24 -10.92 20.32
C ALA A 349 8.96 -9.65 19.83
N ASN A 350 9.00 -8.59 20.64
CA ASN A 350 9.68 -7.34 20.27
C ASN A 350 11.21 -7.52 20.14
N LYS A 351 11.85 -8.30 21.01
CA LYS A 351 13.28 -8.65 20.87
C LYS A 351 13.55 -9.46 19.60
N ARG A 352 12.70 -10.45 19.28
CA ARG A 352 12.80 -11.26 18.05
C ARG A 352 12.58 -10.40 16.80
N LYS A 353 11.61 -9.49 16.83
CA LYS A 353 11.32 -8.51 15.78
C LYS A 353 12.53 -7.60 15.48
N GLN A 354 13.12 -7.01 16.52
CA GLN A 354 14.31 -6.16 16.38
C GLN A 354 15.49 -6.94 15.77
N HIS A 355 15.72 -8.17 16.25
CA HIS A 355 16.75 -9.04 15.69
C HIS A 355 16.50 -9.37 14.21
N LEU A 356 15.26 -9.72 13.85
CA LEU A 356 14.87 -10.02 12.47
C LEU A 356 15.19 -8.83 11.56
N VAL A 357 14.71 -7.63 11.88
CA VAL A 357 14.94 -6.42 11.07
C VAL A 357 16.44 -6.12 10.86
N VAL A 358 17.29 -6.32 11.88
CA VAL A 358 18.75 -6.17 11.74
C VAL A 358 19.36 -7.20 10.78
N VAL A 359 18.81 -8.41 10.69
CA VAL A 359 19.24 -9.41 9.70
C VAL A 359 18.70 -9.07 8.30
N LEU A 360 17.42 -8.68 8.19
CA LEU A 360 16.82 -8.30 6.90
C LEU A 360 17.56 -7.13 6.26
N ASN A 361 17.86 -6.07 7.01
CA ASN A 361 18.52 -4.86 6.50
C ASN A 361 19.94 -5.10 5.94
N LYS A 362 20.55 -6.27 6.15
CA LYS A 362 21.83 -6.63 5.52
C LYS A 362 21.69 -7.08 4.07
N PHE A 363 20.56 -7.68 3.70
CA PHE A 363 20.32 -8.32 2.40
C PHE A 363 19.09 -7.77 1.68
N MET A 364 18.24 -6.97 2.34
CA MET A 364 17.04 -6.38 1.79
C MET A 364 17.05 -4.86 1.95
N LEU A 365 16.90 -4.15 0.83
CA LEU A 365 16.62 -2.72 0.82
C LEU A 365 15.14 -2.51 0.50
N ARG A 366 14.41 -1.88 1.40
CA ARG A 366 13.00 -1.51 1.22
C ARG A 366 12.81 -0.03 1.53
N ARG A 367 12.09 0.67 0.65
CA ARG A 367 11.77 2.09 0.76
C ARG A 367 10.32 2.32 0.36
N THR A 368 9.64 3.20 1.09
CA THR A 368 8.25 3.56 0.80
C THR A 368 8.14 4.74 -0.15
N LYS A 369 6.96 4.94 -0.76
CA LYS A 369 6.70 6.12 -1.59
C LYS A 369 6.74 7.40 -0.77
N GLU A 370 6.18 7.36 0.45
CA GLU A 370 6.05 8.48 1.36
C GLU A 370 7.42 9.02 1.81
N GLU A 371 8.38 8.11 2.05
CA GLU A 371 9.76 8.44 2.44
C GLU A 371 10.62 8.98 1.28
N THR A 372 10.27 8.64 0.03
CA THR A 372 11.11 8.94 -1.15
C THR A 372 10.50 10.05 -2.02
N ILE A 373 9.54 9.70 -2.87
CA ILE A 373 8.91 10.60 -3.85
C ILE A 373 7.67 11.31 -3.32
N GLY A 374 7.30 11.12 -2.05
CA GLY A 374 6.14 11.75 -1.42
C GLY A 374 6.15 13.29 -1.42
N HIS A 375 7.33 13.91 -1.65
CA HIS A 375 7.46 15.36 -1.84
C HIS A 375 7.22 15.83 -3.29
N LEU A 376 7.24 14.90 -4.26
CA LEU A 376 6.99 15.13 -5.69
C LEU A 376 5.55 14.78 -6.08
N MET A 377 4.87 13.95 -5.29
CA MET A 377 3.50 13.50 -5.53
C MET A 377 2.52 14.28 -4.65
N MET A 378 1.32 14.52 -5.18
CA MET A 378 0.18 14.89 -4.33
C MET A 378 -0.20 13.70 -3.44
N GLY A 379 -0.79 13.96 -2.28
CA GLY A 379 -1.15 12.93 -1.31
C GLY A 379 -2.09 11.84 -1.83
N LYS A 380 -2.21 10.77 -1.03
CA LYS A 380 -3.13 9.65 -1.20
C LYS A 380 -4.01 9.54 0.04
N GLU A 381 -5.29 9.22 -0.15
CA GLU A 381 -6.21 8.81 0.92
C GLU A 381 -6.79 7.42 0.62
N ASP A 382 -6.80 6.52 1.61
CA ASP A 382 -7.37 5.15 1.51
C ASP A 382 -8.57 5.05 2.46
N ASN A 383 -9.77 5.28 1.93
CA ASN A 383 -11.03 5.31 2.65
C ASN A 383 -11.75 3.96 2.54
N ILE A 384 -12.18 3.42 3.68
CA ILE A 384 -13.02 2.22 3.76
C ILE A 384 -14.46 2.69 3.99
N VAL A 385 -15.41 2.16 3.21
CA VAL A 385 -16.82 2.57 3.22
C VAL A 385 -17.70 1.34 3.43
N PHE A 386 -18.39 1.28 4.56
CA PHE A 386 -19.33 0.22 4.90
C PHE A 386 -20.72 0.61 4.38
N CYS A 387 -21.13 -0.02 3.28
CA CYS A 387 -22.40 0.18 2.62
C CYS A 387 -23.48 -0.70 3.28
N ALA A 388 -24.61 -0.13 3.64
CA ALA A 388 -25.74 -0.88 4.18
C ALA A 388 -26.29 -1.83 3.10
N MET A 389 -26.33 -3.14 3.37
CA MET A 389 -27.04 -4.09 2.51
C MET A 389 -28.52 -3.70 2.36
N SER A 390 -29.11 -3.90 1.17
CA SER A 390 -30.56 -3.73 0.98
C SER A 390 -31.33 -4.74 1.84
N ASP A 391 -32.58 -4.45 2.20
CA ASP A 391 -33.34 -5.38 3.05
C ASP A 391 -33.65 -6.70 2.35
N LEU A 392 -33.73 -6.67 1.01
CA LEU A 392 -33.76 -7.87 0.17
C LEU A 392 -32.44 -8.67 0.27
N GLN A 393 -31.28 -8.00 0.14
CA GLN A 393 -29.97 -8.64 0.36
C GLN A 393 -29.86 -9.26 1.77
N LYS A 394 -30.28 -8.55 2.83
CA LYS A 394 -30.26 -9.06 4.20
C LYS A 394 -31.12 -10.32 4.36
N ARG A 395 -32.34 -10.33 3.84
CA ARG A 395 -33.23 -11.51 3.87
C ARG A 395 -32.59 -12.72 3.16
N VAL A 396 -32.07 -12.50 1.95
CA VAL A 396 -31.41 -13.54 1.14
C VAL A 396 -30.14 -14.06 1.81
N TYR A 397 -29.33 -13.18 2.41
CA TYR A 397 -28.11 -13.53 3.13
C TYR A 397 -28.39 -14.38 4.38
N ARG A 398 -29.44 -14.04 5.16
CA ARG A 398 -29.90 -14.83 6.31
C ARG A 398 -30.38 -16.23 5.90
N ARG A 399 -31.17 -16.34 4.82
CA ARG A 399 -31.61 -17.64 4.27
C ARG A 399 -30.43 -18.50 3.84
N MET A 400 -29.43 -17.91 3.18
CA MET A 400 -28.19 -18.61 2.80
C MET A 400 -27.51 -19.22 4.04
N ILE A 401 -27.33 -18.45 5.12
CA ILE A 401 -26.73 -18.95 6.37
C ILE A 401 -27.58 -20.08 7.01
N GLN A 402 -28.90 -20.06 6.84
CA GLN A 402 -29.82 -21.08 7.36
C GLN A 402 -29.83 -22.39 6.54
N LEU A 403 -29.21 -22.44 5.35
CA LEU A 403 -29.17 -23.67 4.54
C LEU A 403 -28.49 -24.83 5.28
N PRO A 404 -28.95 -26.09 5.09
CA PRO A 404 -28.33 -27.29 5.67
C PRO A 404 -26.82 -27.39 5.41
N ASP A 405 -26.35 -26.99 4.21
CA ASP A 405 -24.93 -26.97 3.82
C ASP A 405 -24.06 -26.05 4.69
N ILE A 406 -24.60 -24.94 5.18
CA ILE A 406 -23.87 -24.01 6.05
C ILE A 406 -24.11 -24.35 7.52
N GLN A 407 -25.30 -24.83 7.88
CA GLN A 407 -25.60 -25.24 9.25
C GLN A 407 -24.76 -26.44 9.70
N CYS A 408 -24.39 -27.38 8.82
CA CYS A 408 -23.44 -28.45 9.18
C CYS A 408 -22.02 -27.89 9.45
N LEU A 409 -21.60 -26.83 8.75
CA LEU A 409 -20.30 -26.19 8.92
C LEU A 409 -20.22 -25.33 10.19
N ILE A 410 -21.32 -24.66 10.56
CA ILE A 410 -21.43 -23.88 11.80
C ILE A 410 -21.45 -24.81 13.02
N ASN A 411 -22.27 -25.87 12.96
CA ASN A 411 -22.50 -26.77 14.10
C ASN A 411 -21.46 -27.90 14.21
N LYS A 412 -20.38 -27.83 13.42
CA LYS A 412 -19.37 -28.89 13.27
C LYS A 412 -18.83 -29.51 14.57
N ASP A 413 -18.61 -28.67 15.58
CA ASP A 413 -18.00 -29.05 16.87
C ASP A 413 -19.04 -29.43 17.94
N ARG A 414 -20.33 -29.38 17.61
CA ARG A 414 -21.40 -29.78 18.55
C ARG A 414 -21.47 -31.31 18.64
N PRO A 415 -21.93 -31.86 19.79
CA PRO A 415 -22.23 -33.29 19.89
C PRO A 415 -23.32 -33.69 18.89
N CYS A 416 -23.24 -34.94 18.40
CA CYS A 416 -24.22 -35.46 17.45
C CYS A 416 -25.56 -35.78 18.14
N SER A 417 -26.67 -35.45 17.49
CA SER A 417 -28.02 -35.68 18.02
C SER A 417 -28.47 -37.14 18.04
N CYS A 418 -27.65 -38.07 17.53
CA CYS A 418 -27.90 -39.51 17.58
C CYS A 418 -27.45 -40.18 18.89
N GLY A 419 -26.90 -39.42 19.86
CA GLY A 419 -26.41 -39.95 21.13
C GLY A 419 -24.99 -40.52 21.08
N SER A 420 -24.28 -40.44 19.95
CA SER A 420 -22.87 -40.83 19.87
C SER A 420 -21.97 -39.86 20.64
N PRO A 421 -20.81 -40.32 21.18
CA PRO A 421 -19.80 -39.44 21.78
C PRO A 421 -19.01 -38.60 20.76
N LEU A 422 -19.28 -38.76 19.46
CA LEU A 422 -18.59 -38.09 18.36
C LEU A 422 -19.22 -36.72 18.04
N THR A 423 -18.40 -35.84 17.44
CA THR A 423 -18.87 -34.56 16.91
C THR A 423 -19.80 -34.75 15.71
N GLN A 424 -20.57 -33.72 15.36
CA GLN A 424 -21.47 -33.76 14.20
C GLN A 424 -20.73 -34.08 12.89
N VAL A 425 -19.50 -33.59 12.69
CA VAL A 425 -18.66 -33.88 11.51
C VAL A 425 -18.19 -35.32 11.45
N GLU A 426 -17.91 -35.94 12.60
CA GLU A 426 -17.36 -37.30 12.68
C GLU A 426 -18.46 -38.37 12.73
N CYS A 427 -19.73 -37.96 12.67
CA CYS A 427 -20.90 -38.81 12.80
C CYS A 427 -21.97 -38.48 11.73
N CYS A 428 -23.25 -38.50 12.09
CA CYS A 428 -24.38 -38.44 11.15
C CYS A 428 -24.51 -37.15 10.31
N LYS A 429 -23.75 -36.09 10.62
CA LYS A 429 -23.76 -34.82 9.85
C LYS A 429 -22.46 -34.57 9.09
N ARG A 430 -21.66 -35.64 8.84
CA ARG A 430 -20.54 -35.63 7.88
C ARG A 430 -21.00 -35.31 6.46
N ILE A 431 -22.17 -35.80 6.06
CA ILE A 431 -22.80 -35.58 4.76
C ILE A 431 -24.11 -34.79 4.91
N VAL A 432 -24.51 -34.10 3.83
CA VAL A 432 -25.74 -33.31 3.78
C VAL A 432 -26.53 -33.64 2.50
N PRO A 433 -27.14 -34.83 2.38
CA PRO A 433 -27.87 -35.23 1.18
C PRO A 433 -29.02 -34.27 0.83
N ASP A 434 -29.64 -33.65 1.84
CA ASP A 434 -30.70 -32.64 1.67
C ASP A 434 -30.18 -31.22 1.37
N GLY A 435 -28.87 -31.08 1.12
CA GLY A 435 -28.22 -29.80 0.87
C GLY A 435 -28.58 -29.20 -0.49
N ALA A 436 -28.59 -27.87 -0.58
CA ALA A 436 -28.71 -27.15 -1.84
C ALA A 436 -27.39 -27.14 -2.64
N MET A 437 -26.26 -27.50 -2.03
CA MET A 437 -24.94 -27.54 -2.69
C MET A 437 -24.28 -28.92 -2.65
N TRP A 438 -24.43 -29.67 -1.56
CA TRP A 438 -23.76 -30.95 -1.36
C TRP A 438 -24.04 -32.01 -2.45
N PRO A 439 -25.28 -32.20 -2.95
CA PRO A 439 -25.57 -33.14 -4.04
C PRO A 439 -24.87 -32.79 -5.36
N TYR A 440 -24.50 -31.52 -5.56
CA TYR A 440 -23.81 -31.07 -6.77
C TYR A 440 -22.30 -31.32 -6.71
N LEU A 441 -21.70 -31.30 -5.51
CA LEU A 441 -20.28 -31.66 -5.33
C LEU A 441 -20.05 -33.18 -5.36
N HIS A 442 -21.09 -33.97 -5.10
CA HIS A 442 -20.99 -35.42 -4.88
C HIS A 442 -21.86 -36.25 -5.84
N LYS A 443 -22.13 -35.72 -7.05
CA LYS A 443 -22.95 -36.36 -8.10
C LYS A 443 -22.54 -37.82 -8.36
N ASP A 444 -21.24 -38.09 -8.35
CA ASP A 444 -20.65 -39.39 -8.70
C ASP A 444 -20.25 -40.24 -7.48
N ASN A 445 -20.47 -39.75 -6.24
CA ASN A 445 -20.14 -40.47 -5.01
C ASN A 445 -21.10 -40.10 -3.85
N PRO A 446 -22.21 -40.84 -3.68
CA PRO A 446 -23.23 -40.54 -2.67
C PRO A 446 -22.79 -40.76 -1.21
N ASP A 447 -21.65 -41.41 -0.96
CA ASP A 447 -21.05 -41.53 0.38
C ASP A 447 -20.20 -40.29 0.75
N GLY A 448 -20.00 -39.37 -0.20
CA GLY A 448 -19.24 -38.14 -0.05
C GLY A 448 -17.72 -38.33 -0.18
N CYS A 449 -16.97 -37.23 -0.19
CA CYS A 449 -15.51 -37.25 -0.25
C CYS A 449 -14.86 -37.34 1.15
N ASP A 450 -13.57 -37.68 1.20
CA ASP A 450 -12.76 -37.68 2.44
C ASP A 450 -12.70 -36.31 3.13
N SER A 451 -12.94 -35.23 2.37
CA SER A 451 -12.99 -33.86 2.87
C SER A 451 -14.39 -33.38 3.28
N CYS A 452 -15.41 -34.23 3.28
CA CYS A 452 -16.75 -33.88 3.78
C CYS A 452 -16.76 -33.62 5.29
N PRO A 453 -17.46 -32.57 5.79
CA PRO A 453 -18.23 -31.57 5.04
C PRO A 453 -17.41 -30.35 4.59
N PHE A 454 -16.11 -30.27 4.93
CA PHE A 454 -15.24 -29.12 4.64
C PHE A 454 -15.10 -28.76 3.15
N CYS A 455 -15.35 -29.69 2.24
CA CYS A 455 -15.47 -29.45 0.80
C CYS A 455 -16.51 -28.35 0.45
N LEU A 456 -17.55 -28.17 1.27
CA LEU A 456 -18.59 -27.15 1.09
C LEU A 456 -18.12 -25.72 1.42
N VAL A 457 -17.03 -25.56 2.19
CA VAL A 457 -16.60 -24.26 2.73
C VAL A 457 -16.32 -23.25 1.61
N LEU A 458 -15.52 -23.62 0.61
CA LEU A 458 -15.17 -22.71 -0.48
C LEU A 458 -16.37 -22.35 -1.39
N PRO A 459 -17.20 -23.30 -1.86
CA PRO A 459 -18.45 -22.98 -2.56
C PRO A 459 -19.37 -22.03 -1.79
N CYS A 460 -19.60 -22.30 -0.49
CA CYS A 460 -20.48 -21.47 0.33
C CYS A 460 -19.94 -20.05 0.52
N LEU A 461 -18.63 -19.88 0.73
CA LEU A 461 -17.99 -18.56 0.82
C LEU A 461 -18.11 -17.78 -0.49
N VAL A 462 -17.94 -18.43 -1.65
CA VAL A 462 -18.08 -17.77 -2.96
C VAL A 462 -19.53 -17.31 -3.17
N LYS A 463 -20.54 -18.12 -2.84
CA LYS A 463 -21.95 -17.72 -2.93
C LYS A 463 -22.31 -16.58 -1.97
N LEU A 464 -21.78 -16.58 -0.74
CA LEU A 464 -21.95 -15.45 0.20
C LEU A 464 -21.31 -14.16 -0.31
N GLN A 465 -20.09 -14.22 -0.85
CA GLN A 465 -19.44 -13.06 -1.47
C GLN A 465 -20.22 -12.56 -2.71
N GLN A 466 -20.84 -13.44 -3.47
CA GLN A 466 -21.74 -13.07 -4.57
C GLN A 466 -22.96 -12.30 -4.06
N ILE A 467 -23.66 -12.79 -3.02
CA ILE A 467 -24.80 -12.09 -2.39
C ILE A 467 -24.40 -10.68 -1.91
N SER A 468 -23.24 -10.55 -1.23
CA SER A 468 -22.70 -9.27 -0.74
C SER A 468 -22.42 -8.26 -1.86
N ASN A 469 -22.02 -8.74 -3.04
CA ASN A 469 -21.70 -7.90 -4.19
C ASN A 469 -22.92 -7.52 -5.01
N HIS A 470 -23.69 -8.49 -5.47
CA HIS A 470 -24.92 -8.28 -6.25
C HIS A 470 -25.74 -9.57 -6.35
N LEU A 471 -27.05 -9.49 -6.10
CA LEU A 471 -27.93 -10.68 -6.10
C LEU A 471 -27.88 -11.46 -7.42
N GLU A 472 -27.81 -10.79 -8.56
CA GLU A 472 -27.74 -11.40 -9.89
C GLU A 472 -26.54 -12.36 -10.08
N LEU A 473 -25.46 -12.21 -9.30
CA LEU A 473 -24.29 -13.09 -9.40
C LEU A 473 -24.59 -14.54 -8.97
N ILE A 474 -25.65 -14.75 -8.20
CA ILE A 474 -26.15 -16.06 -7.77
C ILE A 474 -26.80 -16.81 -8.94
N LYS A 475 -27.51 -16.07 -9.80
CA LYS A 475 -28.26 -16.59 -10.94
C LYS A 475 -27.34 -17.28 -11.95
N PRO A 476 -27.84 -18.28 -12.70
CA PRO A 476 -27.04 -19.02 -13.69
C PRO A 476 -26.38 -18.11 -14.70
N ASN A 477 -25.26 -18.54 -15.28
CA ASN A 477 -24.55 -17.78 -16.31
C ASN A 477 -24.79 -18.41 -17.69
N PRO A 478 -25.25 -17.67 -18.71
CA PRO A 478 -25.50 -18.24 -20.04
C PRO A 478 -24.25 -18.80 -20.72
N LYS A 479 -23.05 -18.42 -20.26
CA LYS A 479 -21.76 -18.95 -20.73
C LYS A 479 -21.33 -20.25 -20.03
N ASP A 480 -22.05 -20.70 -18.99
CA ASP A 480 -21.79 -21.96 -18.29
C ASP A 480 -22.56 -23.13 -18.91
N ASP A 481 -22.13 -24.37 -18.67
CA ASP A 481 -22.80 -25.59 -19.17
C ASP A 481 -24.28 -25.65 -18.77
N PRO A 482 -25.20 -26.18 -19.61
CA PRO A 482 -26.63 -26.22 -19.31
C PRO A 482 -26.94 -26.99 -18.01
N GLU A 483 -26.20 -28.06 -17.72
CA GLU A 483 -26.28 -28.75 -16.43
C GLU A 483 -25.98 -27.81 -15.24
N LYS A 484 -24.98 -26.93 -15.38
CA LYS A 484 -24.59 -25.98 -14.34
C LYS A 484 -25.59 -24.84 -14.22
N GLN A 485 -26.14 -24.36 -15.34
CA GLN A 485 -27.23 -23.37 -15.33
C GLN A 485 -28.46 -23.88 -14.55
N VAL A 486 -28.91 -25.11 -14.80
CA VAL A 486 -30.04 -25.70 -14.05
C VAL A 486 -29.72 -25.84 -12.55
N LYS A 487 -28.48 -26.16 -12.18
CA LYS A 487 -28.05 -26.25 -10.75
C LYS A 487 -28.03 -24.88 -10.08
N ASP A 488 -27.41 -23.88 -10.71
CA ASP A 488 -27.37 -22.50 -10.19
C ASP A 488 -28.78 -21.89 -10.10
N ALA A 489 -29.69 -22.23 -11.02
CA ALA A 489 -31.09 -21.81 -10.97
C ALA A 489 -31.88 -22.44 -9.80
N LYS A 490 -31.69 -23.74 -9.54
CA LYS A 490 -32.29 -24.43 -8.38
C LYS A 490 -31.76 -23.85 -7.06
N PHE A 491 -30.46 -23.59 -7.00
CA PHE A 491 -29.83 -22.93 -5.86
C PHE A 491 -30.37 -21.50 -5.65
N ALA A 492 -30.47 -20.71 -6.73
CA ALA A 492 -31.07 -19.37 -6.69
C ALA A 492 -32.52 -19.41 -6.19
N ALA A 493 -33.34 -20.35 -6.67
CA ALA A 493 -34.72 -20.55 -6.19
C ALA A 493 -34.77 -20.83 -4.67
N ALA A 494 -33.93 -21.74 -4.17
CA ALA A 494 -33.87 -22.08 -2.75
C ALA A 494 -33.42 -20.90 -1.87
N VAL A 495 -32.53 -20.05 -2.37
CA VAL A 495 -31.95 -18.91 -1.65
C VAL A 495 -32.83 -17.65 -1.71
N TYR A 496 -33.53 -17.40 -2.83
CA TYR A 496 -34.51 -16.32 -2.92
C TYR A 496 -35.82 -16.67 -2.22
N GLY A 497 -36.27 -17.92 -2.30
CA GLY A 497 -37.51 -18.39 -1.66
C GLY A 497 -38.72 -17.53 -2.08
N PRO A 498 -39.44 -16.89 -1.14
CA PRO A 498 -40.62 -16.09 -1.45
C PRO A 498 -40.30 -14.75 -2.15
N ASP A 499 -39.05 -14.27 -2.13
CA ASP A 499 -38.65 -13.03 -2.81
C ASP A 499 -38.27 -13.25 -4.29
N ILE A 500 -38.52 -14.46 -4.84
CA ILE A 500 -38.13 -14.83 -6.22
C ILE A 500 -38.72 -13.90 -7.28
N ASP A 501 -39.96 -13.45 -7.11
CA ASP A 501 -40.63 -12.56 -8.06
C ASP A 501 -40.06 -11.13 -8.00
N LEU A 502 -39.63 -10.67 -6.81
CA LEU A 502 -39.00 -9.35 -6.64
C LEU A 502 -37.63 -9.24 -7.31
N VAL A 503 -36.93 -10.37 -7.54
CA VAL A 503 -35.65 -10.38 -8.27
C VAL A 503 -35.79 -10.68 -9.77
N GLY A 504 -37.02 -10.81 -10.29
CA GLY A 504 -37.28 -11.18 -11.69
C GLY A 504 -37.12 -12.67 -12.00
N GLY A 505 -37.17 -13.55 -10.98
CA GLY A 505 -37.11 -15.00 -11.13
C GLY A 505 -35.72 -15.62 -10.95
N SER A 506 -35.64 -16.95 -11.14
CA SER A 506 -34.40 -17.73 -11.02
C SER A 506 -33.49 -17.69 -12.25
N MET A 507 -33.98 -17.21 -13.38
CA MET A 507 -33.20 -17.01 -14.61
C MET A 507 -32.53 -15.62 -14.60
N GLN A 508 -31.48 -15.42 -15.40
CA GLN A 508 -30.94 -14.07 -15.56
C GLN A 508 -32.02 -13.14 -16.08
N ASN A 509 -32.03 -11.91 -15.55
CA ASN A 509 -32.90 -10.88 -16.09
C ASN A 509 -32.35 -10.47 -17.46
N GLU A 510 -33.00 -10.87 -18.55
CA GLU A 510 -32.63 -10.38 -19.89
C GLU A 510 -32.96 -8.88 -20.06
N SER A 511 -33.86 -8.35 -19.21
CA SER A 511 -34.18 -6.93 -19.17
C SER A 511 -32.98 -6.10 -18.71
N PHE A 512 -32.52 -5.21 -19.59
CA PHE A 512 -31.43 -4.26 -19.33
C PHE A 512 -31.67 -3.42 -18.07
N MET A 513 -32.94 -3.13 -17.75
CA MET A 513 -33.33 -2.39 -16.53
C MET A 513 -33.10 -3.22 -15.26
N GLY A 514 -33.68 -4.42 -15.15
CA GLY A 514 -33.62 -5.24 -13.93
C GLY A 514 -32.22 -5.74 -13.53
N LEU A 515 -31.23 -5.66 -14.44
CA LEU A 515 -29.83 -5.94 -14.17
C LEU A 515 -29.05 -4.77 -13.56
N SER A 516 -29.57 -3.55 -13.69
CA SER A 516 -28.85 -2.30 -13.41
C SER A 516 -29.51 -1.45 -12.32
N ASP A 517 -30.58 -1.94 -11.69
CA ASP A 517 -31.30 -1.25 -10.61
C ASP A 517 -30.48 -1.28 -9.30
N ALA A 518 -29.90 -0.12 -8.97
CA ALA A 518 -29.04 0.05 -7.80
C ALA A 518 -29.77 -0.12 -6.46
N GLU A 519 -31.10 -0.04 -6.43
CA GLU A 519 -31.94 -0.16 -5.23
C GLU A 519 -31.77 -1.49 -4.51
N HIS A 520 -31.58 -2.58 -5.27
CA HIS A 520 -31.44 -3.92 -4.71
C HIS A 520 -30.03 -4.23 -4.19
N CYS A 521 -29.03 -3.38 -4.46
CA CYS A 521 -27.66 -3.56 -3.96
C CYS A 521 -27.11 -2.33 -3.23
N GLY A 522 -26.84 -2.50 -1.93
CA GLY A 522 -26.27 -1.45 -1.07
C GLY A 522 -25.00 -0.79 -1.60
N LYS A 523 -24.08 -1.59 -2.18
CA LYS A 523 -22.85 -1.08 -2.79
C LYS A 523 -23.10 -0.30 -4.08
N MET A 524 -24.03 -0.75 -4.92
CA MET A 524 -24.38 -0.05 -6.16
C MET A 524 -25.02 1.30 -5.87
N ARG A 525 -25.91 1.37 -4.87
CA ARG A 525 -26.52 2.62 -4.39
C ARG A 525 -25.49 3.62 -3.87
N ALA A 526 -24.49 3.16 -3.12
CA ALA A 526 -23.37 4.01 -2.67
C ALA A 526 -22.51 4.47 -3.85
N LEU A 527 -22.15 3.55 -4.76
CA LEU A 527 -21.38 3.84 -5.97
C LEU A 527 -22.07 4.88 -6.86
N GLU A 528 -23.37 4.76 -7.09
CA GLU A 528 -24.17 5.69 -7.90
C GLU A 528 -24.05 7.13 -7.39
N LYS A 529 -24.27 7.34 -6.09
CA LYS A 529 -24.21 8.67 -5.45
C LYS A 529 -22.79 9.24 -5.50
N LEU A 530 -21.78 8.40 -5.31
CA LEU A 530 -20.37 8.81 -5.43
C LEU A 530 -20.00 9.20 -6.87
N LEU A 531 -20.41 8.43 -7.88
CA LEU A 531 -20.14 8.72 -9.28
C LEU A 531 -20.80 10.03 -9.74
N LEU A 532 -22.06 10.26 -9.38
CA LEU A 532 -22.77 11.52 -9.68
C LEU A 532 -22.01 12.74 -9.17
N SER A 533 -21.49 12.68 -7.94
CA SER A 533 -20.64 13.73 -7.36
C SER A 533 -19.32 13.89 -8.11
N TRP A 534 -18.61 12.81 -8.41
CA TRP A 534 -17.28 12.91 -9.02
C TRP A 534 -17.33 13.42 -10.46
N PHE A 535 -18.38 13.12 -11.21
CA PHE A 535 -18.53 13.62 -12.56
C PHE A 535 -18.94 15.10 -12.64
N SER A 536 -19.67 15.64 -11.64
CA SER A 536 -19.87 17.10 -11.56
C SER A 536 -18.57 17.86 -11.30
N HIS A 537 -17.59 17.21 -10.66
CA HIS A 537 -16.25 17.75 -10.42
C HIS A 537 -15.25 17.50 -11.57
N GLY A 538 -15.63 16.76 -12.63
CA GLY A 538 -14.72 16.42 -13.73
C GLY A 538 -13.59 15.46 -13.34
N ASP A 539 -13.85 14.57 -12.38
CA ASP A 539 -12.90 13.54 -11.94
C ASP A 539 -12.93 12.29 -12.84
N LYS A 540 -11.79 11.59 -12.91
CA LYS A 540 -11.63 10.31 -13.61
C LYS A 540 -11.52 9.15 -12.62
N VAL A 541 -12.28 8.08 -12.88
CA VAL A 541 -12.53 6.99 -11.93
C VAL A 541 -12.01 5.65 -12.47
N LEU A 542 -11.16 4.97 -11.68
CA LEU A 542 -10.85 3.55 -11.89
C LEU A 542 -11.79 2.69 -11.05
N LEU A 543 -12.47 1.74 -11.66
CA LEU A 543 -13.34 0.76 -10.99
C LEU A 543 -12.70 -0.62 -11.09
N PHE A 544 -12.20 -1.12 -9.95
CA PHE A 544 -11.63 -2.45 -9.83
C PHE A 544 -12.67 -3.44 -9.31
N SER A 545 -12.79 -4.58 -10.01
CA SER A 545 -13.51 -5.75 -9.50
C SER A 545 -12.72 -7.04 -9.77
N TYR A 546 -12.78 -8.00 -8.86
CA TYR A 546 -12.18 -9.32 -9.05
C TYR A 546 -13.08 -10.25 -9.90
N SER A 547 -14.40 -10.08 -9.82
CA SER A 547 -15.37 -10.86 -10.60
C SER A 547 -15.62 -10.25 -11.99
N ALA A 548 -15.36 -11.02 -13.05
CA ALA A 548 -15.68 -10.63 -14.42
C ALA A 548 -17.20 -10.43 -14.65
N ARG A 549 -18.04 -11.28 -14.05
CA ARG A 549 -19.51 -11.10 -14.08
C ARG A 549 -19.95 -9.81 -13.41
N MET A 550 -19.23 -9.33 -12.38
CA MET A 550 -19.53 -8.05 -11.75
C MET A 550 -19.10 -6.88 -12.65
N LEU A 551 -18.02 -7.01 -13.43
CA LEU A 551 -17.67 -6.03 -14.46
C LEU A 551 -18.75 -5.96 -15.55
N ASP A 552 -19.33 -7.09 -15.97
CA ASP A 552 -20.44 -7.12 -16.92
C ASP A 552 -21.70 -6.38 -16.38
N ILE A 553 -21.97 -6.45 -15.07
CA ILE A 553 -23.06 -5.72 -14.40
C ILE A 553 -22.74 -4.22 -14.30
N LEU A 554 -21.52 -3.87 -13.86
CA LEU A 554 -21.04 -2.49 -13.76
C LEU A 554 -21.06 -1.79 -15.13
N GLU A 555 -20.67 -2.50 -16.19
CA GLU A 555 -20.73 -2.02 -17.57
C GLU A 555 -22.15 -1.65 -17.99
N LYS A 556 -23.14 -2.54 -17.80
CA LYS A 556 -24.56 -2.25 -18.08
C LYS A 556 -25.08 -1.05 -17.27
N PHE A 557 -24.70 -0.95 -16.00
CA PHE A 557 -25.05 0.18 -15.13
C PHE A 557 -24.45 1.52 -15.63
N ILE A 558 -23.18 1.53 -16.02
CA ILE A 558 -22.48 2.70 -16.57
C ILE A 558 -23.12 3.15 -17.90
N ILE A 559 -23.43 2.19 -18.79
CA ILE A 559 -24.14 2.45 -20.06
C ILE A 559 -25.52 3.06 -19.80
N ARG A 560 -26.30 2.52 -18.84
CA ARG A 560 -27.63 3.07 -18.48
C ARG A 560 -27.56 4.50 -17.97
N LYS A 561 -26.45 4.90 -17.33
CA LYS A 561 -26.23 6.28 -16.86
C LYS A 561 -25.58 7.19 -17.91
N GLY A 562 -25.25 6.69 -19.10
CA GLY A 562 -24.71 7.48 -20.20
C GLY A 562 -23.24 7.88 -20.06
N TYR A 563 -22.46 7.18 -19.22
CA TYR A 563 -21.04 7.51 -19.01
C TYR A 563 -20.11 6.77 -19.98
N CYS A 564 -19.15 7.50 -20.55
CA CYS A 564 -18.12 6.92 -21.42
C CYS A 564 -17.05 6.17 -20.61
N PHE A 565 -16.80 4.91 -20.96
CA PHE A 565 -15.85 4.05 -20.27
C PHE A 565 -14.87 3.31 -21.20
N SER A 566 -13.77 2.82 -20.62
CA SER A 566 -12.91 1.77 -21.18
C SER A 566 -12.96 0.54 -20.28
N ARG A 567 -12.75 -0.66 -20.83
CA ARG A 567 -12.71 -1.94 -20.08
C ARG A 567 -11.41 -2.69 -20.36
N LEU A 568 -10.82 -3.28 -19.31
CA LEU A 568 -9.66 -4.17 -19.42
C LEU A 568 -9.81 -5.40 -18.51
N ASP A 569 -9.86 -6.56 -19.14
CA ASP A 569 -10.01 -7.85 -18.50
C ASP A 569 -9.01 -8.90 -19.05
N GLY A 570 -9.12 -10.13 -18.56
CA GLY A 570 -8.24 -11.23 -18.97
C GLY A 570 -8.36 -11.61 -20.45
N SER A 571 -9.53 -11.42 -21.05
CA SER A 571 -9.84 -11.67 -22.46
C SER A 571 -9.26 -10.61 -23.40
N THR A 572 -9.01 -9.40 -22.91
CA THR A 572 -8.41 -8.32 -23.71
C THR A 572 -7.00 -8.72 -24.19
N PRO A 573 -6.70 -8.75 -25.51
CA PRO A 573 -5.41 -9.22 -26.03
C PRO A 573 -4.26 -8.26 -25.67
N THR A 574 -3.05 -8.79 -25.43
CA THR A 574 -1.90 -8.03 -24.90
C THR A 574 -1.59 -6.77 -25.70
N ASN A 575 -1.62 -6.84 -27.03
CA ASN A 575 -1.27 -5.72 -27.92
C ASN A 575 -2.22 -4.52 -27.77
N LEU A 576 -3.50 -4.77 -27.47
CA LEU A 576 -4.53 -3.73 -27.32
C LEU A 576 -4.50 -3.08 -25.92
N ARG A 577 -3.92 -3.75 -24.92
CA ARG A 577 -3.94 -3.26 -23.52
C ARG A 577 -3.25 -1.90 -23.37
N GLN A 578 -2.16 -1.67 -24.10
CA GLN A 578 -1.42 -0.41 -24.03
C GLN A 578 -2.20 0.73 -24.70
N SER A 579 -2.78 0.51 -25.88
CA SER A 579 -3.57 1.54 -26.58
C SER A 579 -4.80 1.96 -25.78
N LEU A 580 -5.49 1.05 -25.09
CA LEU A 580 -6.62 1.38 -24.20
C LEU A 580 -6.21 2.27 -23.02
N VAL A 581 -5.00 2.07 -22.48
CA VAL A 581 -4.44 2.87 -21.39
C VAL A 581 -4.03 4.26 -21.89
N ASP A 582 -3.40 4.34 -23.05
CA ASP A 582 -2.94 5.61 -23.64
C ASP A 582 -4.12 6.48 -24.10
N ASP A 583 -5.15 5.86 -24.69
CA ASP A 583 -6.43 6.50 -25.00
C ASP A 583 -7.11 7.02 -23.73
N PHE A 584 -7.27 6.22 -22.67
CA PHE A 584 -7.85 6.72 -21.42
C PHE A 584 -7.04 7.88 -20.78
N ASN A 585 -5.72 7.84 -20.88
CA ASN A 585 -4.88 8.93 -20.38
C ASN A 585 -5.01 10.21 -21.21
N SER A 586 -5.19 10.09 -22.53
CA SER A 586 -5.24 11.22 -23.47
C SER A 586 -6.65 11.82 -23.59
N SER A 587 -7.68 10.97 -23.69
CA SER A 587 -9.06 11.35 -23.99
C SER A 587 -9.78 11.92 -22.76
N PRO A 588 -10.22 13.19 -22.75
CA PRO A 588 -10.94 13.77 -21.60
C PRO A 588 -12.37 13.22 -21.47
N SER A 589 -12.96 12.74 -22.58
CA SER A 589 -14.31 12.16 -22.64
C SER A 589 -14.45 10.85 -21.85
N LYS A 590 -13.38 10.06 -21.72
CA LYS A 590 -13.41 8.77 -21.00
C LYS A 590 -13.27 9.00 -19.50
N GLN A 591 -14.41 9.03 -18.81
CA GLN A 591 -14.49 9.30 -17.37
C GLN A 591 -14.22 8.06 -16.52
N VAL A 592 -14.57 6.87 -17.01
CA VAL A 592 -14.49 5.61 -16.24
C VAL A 592 -13.55 4.58 -16.90
N PHE A 593 -12.83 3.84 -16.08
CA PHE A 593 -12.09 2.66 -16.54
C PHE A 593 -12.41 1.44 -15.67
N LEU A 594 -13.02 0.42 -16.27
CA LEU A 594 -13.33 -0.88 -15.66
C LEU A 594 -12.13 -1.82 -15.75
N ILE A 595 -11.64 -2.33 -14.61
CA ILE A 595 -10.43 -3.17 -14.54
C ILE A 595 -10.71 -4.43 -13.73
N SER A 596 -10.39 -5.59 -14.30
CA SER A 596 -10.32 -6.80 -13.46
C SER A 596 -9.07 -6.76 -12.57
N THR A 597 -9.19 -6.93 -11.25
CA THR A 597 -8.05 -6.81 -10.31
C THR A 597 -6.86 -7.71 -10.70
N ARG A 598 -7.13 -8.86 -11.33
CA ARG A 598 -6.10 -9.75 -11.89
C ARG A 598 -5.39 -9.15 -13.12
N ALA A 599 -6.11 -8.58 -14.09
CA ALA A 599 -5.49 -7.93 -15.25
C ALA A 599 -4.86 -6.56 -14.89
N GLY A 600 -5.35 -5.91 -13.84
CA GLY A 600 -4.70 -4.77 -13.19
C GLY A 600 -3.40 -5.11 -12.44
N GLY A 601 -3.05 -6.40 -12.29
CA GLY A 601 -1.75 -6.85 -11.80
C GLY A 601 -0.60 -6.53 -12.77
N LEU A 602 -0.92 -6.22 -14.03
CA LEU A 602 0.03 -5.81 -15.07
C LEU A 602 0.55 -4.39 -14.81
N GLY A 603 1.79 -4.10 -15.23
CA GLY A 603 2.56 -2.88 -14.91
C GLY A 603 2.04 -1.53 -15.42
N LEU A 604 0.74 -1.41 -15.72
CA LEU A 604 0.10 -0.29 -16.42
C LEU A 604 0.18 1.05 -15.66
N ASN A 605 0.13 2.16 -16.41
CA ASN A 605 0.21 3.54 -15.93
C ASN A 605 -1.14 4.25 -16.15
N LEU A 606 -1.93 4.43 -15.10
CA LEU A 606 -3.27 5.06 -15.17
C LEU A 606 -3.28 6.38 -14.39
N VAL A 607 -2.28 7.22 -14.64
CA VAL A 607 -2.02 8.46 -13.91
C VAL A 607 -3.04 9.58 -14.17
N SER A 608 -3.90 9.44 -15.19
CA SER A 608 -4.98 10.39 -15.47
C SER A 608 -6.17 10.29 -14.50
N ALA A 609 -6.35 9.13 -13.83
CA ALA A 609 -7.40 8.94 -12.85
C ALA A 609 -6.98 9.38 -11.45
N ASN A 610 -7.90 10.02 -10.74
CA ASN A 610 -7.69 10.53 -9.38
C ASN A 610 -8.65 9.92 -8.35
N ARG A 611 -9.70 9.22 -8.79
CA ARG A 611 -10.55 8.38 -7.94
C ARG A 611 -10.30 6.91 -8.25
N VAL A 612 -10.16 6.09 -7.22
CA VAL A 612 -10.06 4.63 -7.34
C VAL A 612 -11.14 4.01 -6.47
N VAL A 613 -11.93 3.10 -7.04
CA VAL A 613 -12.92 2.31 -6.32
C VAL A 613 -12.54 0.84 -6.40
N ILE A 614 -12.45 0.18 -5.25
CA ILE A 614 -12.35 -1.27 -5.13
C ILE A 614 -13.74 -1.76 -4.72
N PHE A 615 -14.44 -2.43 -5.63
CA PHE A 615 -15.83 -2.86 -5.42
C PHE A 615 -15.91 -4.12 -4.55
N ASP A 616 -15.03 -5.10 -4.79
CA ASP A 616 -14.89 -6.32 -4.00
C ASP A 616 -13.42 -6.49 -3.52
N PRO A 617 -13.14 -6.34 -2.22
CA PRO A 617 -11.78 -6.49 -1.68
C PRO A 617 -11.32 -7.95 -1.71
N ASN A 618 -10.02 -8.19 -1.89
CA ASN A 618 -9.48 -9.54 -1.85
C ASN A 618 -8.88 -9.90 -0.48
N TRP A 619 -8.96 -11.17 -0.07
CA TRP A 619 -8.29 -11.75 1.11
C TRP A 619 -6.78 -11.48 1.21
N ASN A 620 -6.13 -10.98 0.16
CA ASN A 620 -4.73 -10.58 0.13
C ASN A 620 -4.61 -9.05 -0.11
N PRO A 621 -4.27 -8.24 0.91
CA PRO A 621 -4.20 -6.78 0.78
C PRO A 621 -3.16 -6.31 -0.24
N ALA A 622 -2.16 -7.14 -0.58
CA ALA A 622 -1.17 -6.83 -1.61
C ALA A 622 -1.79 -6.59 -2.99
N GLN A 623 -2.91 -7.25 -3.33
CA GLN A 623 -3.58 -7.06 -4.63
C GLN A 623 -4.37 -5.75 -4.68
N ASP A 624 -5.02 -5.38 -3.58
CA ASP A 624 -5.69 -4.08 -3.45
C ASP A 624 -4.66 -2.92 -3.53
N LEU A 625 -3.50 -3.06 -2.88
CA LEU A 625 -2.40 -2.09 -2.97
C LEU A 625 -1.85 -2.00 -4.41
N GLN A 626 -1.65 -3.14 -5.09
CA GLN A 626 -1.26 -3.22 -6.50
C GLN A 626 -2.22 -2.47 -7.43
N ALA A 627 -3.53 -2.53 -7.18
CA ALA A 627 -4.56 -1.83 -7.94
C ALA A 627 -4.49 -0.31 -7.74
N GLN A 628 -4.37 0.15 -6.49
CA GLN A 628 -4.27 1.57 -6.14
C GLN A 628 -3.03 2.22 -6.77
N ASP A 629 -1.91 1.51 -6.73
CA ASP A 629 -0.61 1.93 -7.25
C ASP A 629 -0.56 2.11 -8.79
N ARG A 630 -1.65 1.78 -9.51
CA ARG A 630 -1.81 2.12 -10.94
C ARG A 630 -2.12 3.59 -11.19
N SER A 631 -2.83 4.22 -10.27
CA SER A 631 -3.12 5.67 -10.30
C SER A 631 -2.12 6.47 -9.46
N PHE A 632 -1.71 5.92 -8.31
CA PHE A 632 -0.73 6.53 -7.42
C PHE A 632 0.69 6.18 -7.86
N ARG A 633 1.11 6.73 -8.99
CA ARG A 633 2.43 6.52 -9.60
C ARG A 633 3.04 7.84 -10.06
N TYR A 634 4.37 7.86 -10.18
CA TYR A 634 5.10 9.03 -10.68
C TYR A 634 4.52 9.51 -12.02
N GLY A 635 4.28 10.82 -12.13
CA GLY A 635 3.51 11.45 -13.22
C GLY A 635 2.10 11.87 -12.82
N GLN A 636 1.53 11.34 -11.73
CA GLN A 636 0.28 11.79 -11.14
C GLN A 636 0.39 13.25 -10.65
N ARG A 637 -0.53 14.11 -11.09
CA ARG A 637 -0.58 15.55 -10.76
C ARG A 637 -1.74 15.94 -9.82
N ARG A 638 -2.73 15.08 -9.66
CA ARG A 638 -3.91 15.29 -8.78
C ARG A 638 -3.78 14.43 -7.52
N HIS A 639 -4.45 14.85 -6.44
CA HIS A 639 -4.56 14.05 -5.22
C HIS A 639 -5.39 12.79 -5.49
N VAL A 640 -4.92 11.61 -5.05
CA VAL A 640 -5.59 10.33 -5.31
C VAL A 640 -6.41 9.91 -4.10
N VAL A 641 -7.71 9.64 -4.31
CA VAL A 641 -8.58 9.10 -3.25
C VAL A 641 -9.07 7.72 -3.65
N VAL A 642 -8.78 6.75 -2.79
CA VAL A 642 -9.22 5.36 -2.90
C VAL A 642 -10.43 5.15 -1.99
N PHE A 643 -11.46 4.48 -2.52
CA PHE A 643 -12.63 4.01 -1.80
C PHE A 643 -12.72 2.50 -1.90
N ARG A 644 -12.80 1.80 -0.76
CA ARG A 644 -13.08 0.36 -0.72
C ARG A 644 -14.50 0.14 -0.22
N LEU A 645 -15.34 -0.46 -1.05
CA LEU A 645 -16.76 -0.70 -0.72
C LEU A 645 -16.91 -2.06 -0.05
N LEU A 646 -17.36 -2.06 1.21
CA LEU A 646 -17.67 -3.25 2.00
C LEU A 646 -19.17 -3.33 2.23
N ALA A 647 -19.79 -4.50 2.09
CA ALA A 647 -21.15 -4.72 2.55
C ALA A 647 -21.16 -4.91 4.09
N ALA A 648 -21.77 -3.96 4.80
CA ALA A 648 -21.89 -3.97 6.26
C ALA A 648 -22.66 -5.20 6.75
N GLY A 649 -22.20 -5.82 7.83
CA GLY A 649 -22.78 -7.04 8.41
C GLY A 649 -22.63 -8.30 7.54
N SER A 650 -21.69 -8.31 6.60
CA SER A 650 -21.43 -9.44 5.71
C SER A 650 -20.04 -10.06 5.91
N LEU A 651 -19.78 -11.18 5.23
CA LEU A 651 -18.47 -11.86 5.16
C LEU A 651 -17.31 -10.90 4.84
N GLU A 652 -17.56 -9.81 4.12
CA GLU A 652 -16.53 -8.85 3.71
C GLU A 652 -15.90 -8.09 4.88
N GLU A 653 -16.62 -7.87 5.99
CA GLU A 653 -16.02 -7.30 7.20
C GLU A 653 -14.94 -8.21 7.78
N LEU A 654 -15.16 -9.53 7.72
CA LEU A 654 -14.19 -10.52 8.15
C LEU A 654 -13.02 -10.64 7.16
N VAL A 655 -13.27 -10.46 5.86
CA VAL A 655 -12.21 -10.33 4.85
C VAL A 655 -11.33 -9.11 5.18
N TYR A 656 -11.92 -7.94 5.41
CA TYR A 656 -11.21 -6.70 5.75
C TYR A 656 -10.44 -6.83 7.08
N SER A 657 -11.06 -7.38 8.12
CA SER A 657 -10.39 -7.64 9.41
C SER A 657 -9.17 -8.55 9.27
N ARG A 658 -9.25 -9.59 8.41
CA ARG A 658 -8.10 -10.44 8.06
C ARG A 658 -7.07 -9.75 7.18
N GLN A 659 -7.47 -8.80 6.31
CA GLN A 659 -6.53 -7.94 5.59
C GLN A 659 -5.72 -7.08 6.56
N ILE A 660 -6.37 -6.43 7.54
CA ILE A 660 -5.69 -5.64 8.59
C ILE A 660 -4.69 -6.52 9.35
N TYR A 661 -5.12 -7.68 9.84
CA TYR A 661 -4.24 -8.61 10.57
C TYR A 661 -2.96 -8.95 9.78
N LYS A 662 -3.10 -9.30 8.49
CA LYS A 662 -1.97 -9.60 7.59
C LYS A 662 -1.08 -8.38 7.34
N GLN A 663 -1.66 -7.20 7.14
CA GLN A 663 -0.92 -5.97 6.91
C GLN A 663 -0.10 -5.56 8.13
N GLN A 664 -0.68 -5.66 9.33
CA GLN A 664 0.02 -5.45 10.59
C GLN A 664 1.17 -6.46 10.77
N LEU A 665 0.94 -7.75 10.52
CA LEU A 665 1.98 -8.78 10.60
C LEU A 665 3.15 -8.48 9.64
N SER A 666 2.84 -7.96 8.44
CA SER A 666 3.85 -7.52 7.45
C SER A 666 4.67 -6.32 7.96
N ASN A 667 4.00 -5.30 8.50
CA ASN A 667 4.66 -4.10 9.05
C ASN A 667 5.53 -4.44 10.28
N ILE A 668 5.07 -5.38 11.13
CA ILE A 668 5.81 -5.90 12.29
C ILE A 668 7.07 -6.63 11.82
N ALA A 669 6.94 -7.62 10.92
CA ALA A 669 8.04 -8.48 10.51
C ALA A 669 9.09 -7.77 9.63
N VAL A 670 8.64 -6.94 8.69
CA VAL A 670 9.52 -6.32 7.67
C VAL A 670 10.03 -4.94 8.11
N SER A 671 9.17 -4.10 8.68
CA SER A 671 9.51 -2.71 9.02
C SER A 671 9.82 -2.49 10.50
N GLY A 672 9.63 -3.50 11.35
CA GLY A 672 9.87 -3.36 12.79
C GLY A 672 8.95 -2.34 13.49
N LYS A 673 7.81 -1.97 12.88
CA LYS A 673 6.85 -1.03 13.47
C LYS A 673 6.14 -1.68 14.68
N MET A 674 5.42 -0.88 15.45
CA MET A 674 4.61 -1.35 16.58
C MET A 674 3.16 -1.02 16.27
N GLU A 675 2.38 -2.04 15.91
CA GLU A 675 0.99 -1.88 15.50
C GLU A 675 0.02 -2.16 16.66
N LYS A 676 -1.22 -1.66 16.52
CA LYS A 676 -2.27 -1.82 17.52
C LYS A 676 -2.75 -3.28 17.57
N ARG A 677 -2.80 -3.86 18.78
CA ARG A 677 -3.20 -5.26 19.04
C ARG A 677 -4.73 -5.34 19.15
N TYR A 678 -5.42 -5.34 18.01
CA TYR A 678 -6.89 -5.46 17.99
C TYR A 678 -7.35 -6.88 18.34
N PHE A 679 -6.78 -7.88 17.67
CA PHE A 679 -7.40 -9.20 17.56
C PHE A 679 -6.91 -10.24 18.57
N GLU A 680 -7.80 -11.19 18.92
CA GLU A 680 -7.45 -12.36 19.74
C GLU A 680 -7.00 -13.59 18.92
N GLY A 681 -7.39 -13.66 17.64
CA GLY A 681 -7.07 -14.80 16.77
C GLY A 681 -5.60 -14.83 16.33
N VAL A 682 -5.01 -16.02 16.32
CA VAL A 682 -3.63 -16.27 15.88
C VAL A 682 -3.63 -17.19 14.66
N GLN A 683 -2.96 -16.75 13.59
CA GLN A 683 -2.95 -17.47 12.32
C GLN A 683 -2.25 -18.84 12.41
N ASP A 684 -2.90 -19.87 11.84
CA ASP A 684 -2.49 -21.29 11.86
C ASP A 684 -2.60 -22.01 13.22
N CYS A 685 -3.05 -21.35 14.29
CA CYS A 685 -3.25 -21.96 15.61
C CYS A 685 -4.69 -22.45 15.80
N LYS A 686 -4.89 -23.75 16.14
CA LYS A 686 -6.23 -24.30 16.43
C LYS A 686 -6.79 -23.85 17.77
N GLU A 687 -5.92 -23.65 18.77
CA GLU A 687 -6.29 -23.23 20.13
C GLU A 687 -6.77 -21.77 20.21
N PHE A 688 -6.11 -20.89 19.43
CA PHE A 688 -6.37 -19.44 19.42
C PHE A 688 -6.98 -19.02 18.08
N THR A 689 -8.11 -19.60 17.72
CA THR A 689 -8.90 -19.16 16.55
C THR A 689 -9.43 -17.73 16.73
N GLY A 690 -9.82 -17.39 17.97
CA GLY A 690 -10.35 -16.08 18.35
C GLY A 690 -11.60 -15.73 17.54
N GLU A 691 -11.71 -14.47 17.17
CA GLU A 691 -12.80 -13.93 16.33
C GLU A 691 -12.50 -14.02 14.81
N LEU A 692 -11.22 -14.07 14.43
CA LEU A 692 -10.81 -13.99 13.02
C LEU A 692 -10.79 -15.33 12.31
N PHE A 693 -10.34 -16.41 12.96
CA PHE A 693 -10.02 -17.68 12.31
C PHE A 693 -11.03 -18.78 12.68
N GLY A 694 -11.01 -19.89 11.95
CA GLY A 694 -11.99 -20.98 12.12
C GLY A 694 -13.24 -20.83 11.25
N ILE A 695 -13.98 -21.94 11.13
CA ILE A 695 -15.12 -22.08 10.20
C ILE A 695 -16.39 -21.45 10.78
N CYS A 696 -16.62 -21.58 12.08
CA CYS A 696 -17.80 -20.99 12.73
C CYS A 696 -17.81 -19.46 12.65
N ASN A 697 -16.63 -18.83 12.62
CA ASN A 697 -16.50 -17.38 12.44
C ASN A 697 -16.71 -16.93 10.98
N LEU A 698 -16.38 -17.79 10.00
CA LEU A 698 -16.62 -17.52 8.57
C LEU A 698 -18.11 -17.44 8.22
N PHE A 699 -18.95 -18.18 8.94
CA PHE A 699 -20.40 -18.29 8.69
C PHE A 699 -21.24 -17.71 9.85
N ARG A 700 -20.63 -16.87 10.71
CA ARG A 700 -21.35 -16.15 11.75
C ARG A 700 -22.31 -15.16 11.09
N ASP A 701 -23.54 -15.09 11.58
CA ASP A 701 -24.45 -14.00 11.20
C ASP A 701 -23.94 -12.69 11.83
N LEU A 702 -23.58 -11.74 10.98
CA LEU A 702 -23.13 -10.39 11.33
C LEU A 702 -24.15 -9.33 10.90
N SER A 703 -25.31 -9.72 10.36
CA SER A 703 -26.22 -8.81 9.65
C SER A 703 -26.82 -7.69 10.51
N ASP A 704 -26.82 -7.84 11.84
CA ASP A 704 -27.31 -6.85 12.82
C ASP A 704 -26.20 -6.20 13.67
N LYS A 705 -24.91 -6.48 13.41
CA LYS A 705 -23.78 -5.91 14.21
C LYS A 705 -22.59 -5.50 13.36
N LEU A 706 -22.13 -4.26 13.55
CA LEU A 706 -20.90 -3.71 12.95
C LEU A 706 -19.68 -4.23 13.72
N PHE A 707 -19.35 -5.50 13.49
CA PHE A 707 -18.24 -6.20 14.13
C PHE A 707 -16.92 -5.41 14.05
N THR A 708 -16.66 -4.73 12.92
CA THR A 708 -15.42 -3.97 12.74
C THR A 708 -15.37 -2.69 13.59
N SER A 709 -16.49 -1.98 13.81
CA SER A 709 -16.50 -0.77 14.65
C SER A 709 -16.43 -1.12 16.12
N GLU A 710 -17.15 -2.16 16.56
CA GLU A 710 -17.09 -2.67 17.94
C GLU A 710 -15.64 -2.96 18.38
N ILE A 711 -14.83 -3.63 17.54
CA ILE A 711 -13.42 -3.93 17.85
C ILE A 711 -12.56 -2.65 17.99
N VAL A 712 -12.78 -1.66 17.12
CA VAL A 712 -12.03 -0.39 17.15
C VAL A 712 -12.40 0.40 18.39
N GLU A 713 -13.69 0.58 18.66
CA GLU A 713 -14.22 1.31 19.82
C GLU A 713 -13.80 0.67 21.15
N LEU A 714 -13.89 -0.67 21.27
CA LEU A 714 -13.42 -1.41 22.45
C LEU A 714 -11.93 -1.23 22.72
N HIS A 715 -11.11 -1.03 21.68
CA HIS A 715 -9.68 -0.74 21.85
C HIS A 715 -9.44 0.75 22.22
N GLU A 716 -10.30 1.68 21.79
CA GLU A 716 -10.23 3.08 22.22
C GLU A 716 -10.69 3.30 23.66
N THR A 717 -11.73 2.60 24.12
CA THR A 717 -12.18 2.61 25.52
C THR A 717 -11.14 1.97 26.43
N ARG A 718 -10.63 0.78 26.12
CA ARG A 718 -9.52 0.14 26.87
C ARG A 718 -8.29 1.03 27.00
N LYS A 719 -8.00 1.88 26.02
CA LYS A 719 -6.92 2.90 26.10
C LYS A 719 -7.26 4.05 27.06
N LYS A 720 -8.48 4.58 27.00
CA LYS A 720 -8.95 5.61 27.94
C LYS A 720 -8.93 5.09 29.38
N ASP A 721 -9.37 3.85 29.59
CA ASP A 721 -9.43 3.25 30.92
C ASP A 721 -8.04 2.86 31.43
N GLY A 722 -7.14 2.33 30.59
CA GLY A 722 -5.74 2.11 30.99
C GLY A 722 -5.03 3.40 31.44
N LEU A 723 -5.32 4.53 30.76
CA LEU A 723 -4.79 5.84 31.16
C LEU A 723 -5.43 6.34 32.48
N LYS A 724 -6.71 6.05 32.73
CA LYS A 724 -7.35 6.29 34.04
C LYS A 724 -6.72 5.41 35.13
N THR A 725 -6.45 4.13 34.88
CA THR A 725 -5.85 3.23 35.86
C THR A 725 -4.41 3.64 36.22
N GLU A 726 -3.65 4.23 35.29
CA GLU A 726 -2.36 4.86 35.63
C GLU A 726 -2.54 6.12 36.49
N HIS A 727 -3.52 6.97 36.20
CA HIS A 727 -3.85 8.13 37.05
C HIS A 727 -4.39 7.75 38.44
N GLU A 728 -5.16 6.66 38.56
CA GLU A 728 -5.66 6.14 39.83
C GLU A 728 -4.56 5.43 40.63
N LYS A 729 -3.65 4.69 39.99
CA LYS A 729 -2.48 4.13 40.67
C LYS A 729 -1.48 5.19 41.15
N ILE A 730 -1.43 6.36 40.51
CA ILE A 730 -0.66 7.50 41.00
C ILE A 730 -1.37 8.14 42.21
N LYS A 731 -2.70 8.29 42.19
CA LYS A 731 -3.48 8.80 43.34
C LYS A 731 -3.51 7.86 44.54
N MET A 732 -3.55 6.55 44.34
CA MET A 732 -3.57 5.52 45.40
C MET A 732 -2.23 5.34 46.14
N SER A 733 -1.27 6.25 45.96
CA SER A 733 0.02 6.25 46.67
C SER A 733 0.21 7.42 47.65
N GLU A 734 -0.77 8.33 47.75
CA GLU A 734 -0.78 9.45 48.70
C GLU A 734 -2.13 9.54 49.44
N GLU A 735 -2.52 8.49 50.19
CA GLU A 735 -3.41 8.61 51.35
C GLU A 735 -3.41 7.31 52.17
N THR A 736 -2.84 7.35 53.37
CA THR A 736 -2.88 6.24 54.34
C THR A 736 -3.27 6.79 55.70
N GLY A 737 -4.50 6.54 56.15
CA GLY A 737 -4.92 6.89 57.51
C GLY A 737 -6.42 6.86 57.77
N LEU A 738 -6.91 5.72 58.28
CA LEU A 738 -8.12 5.54 59.13
C LEU A 738 -9.49 5.89 58.47
N SER A 739 -10.59 5.15 58.65
CA SER A 739 -10.93 4.01 59.51
C SER A 739 -12.09 3.18 58.91
N GLU A 740 -12.37 2.01 59.50
CA GLU A 740 -13.41 1.05 59.07
C GLU A 740 -14.86 1.52 59.33
N SER A 741 -15.82 1.08 58.50
CA SER A 741 -17.04 0.38 58.93
C SER A 741 -17.91 -0.08 57.73
N ASP A 742 -18.80 -1.04 57.99
CA ASP A 742 -19.54 -1.85 57.01
C ASP A 742 -20.66 -1.11 56.25
N SER A 743 -21.02 -1.62 55.06
CA SER A 743 -22.25 -2.44 54.89
C SER A 743 -22.61 -2.73 53.43
N GLU A 744 -23.19 -3.92 53.20
CA GLU A 744 -23.81 -4.28 51.92
C GLU A 744 -25.18 -3.62 51.77
N THR A 745 -25.49 -3.05 50.61
CA THR A 745 -26.84 -3.24 50.02
C THR A 745 -26.81 -3.07 48.50
N ARG A 746 -27.36 -4.07 47.77
CA ARG A 746 -27.78 -3.88 46.38
C ARG A 746 -29.21 -3.33 46.38
N LEU A 747 -29.41 -2.11 45.88
CA LEU A 747 -30.67 -1.71 45.27
C LEU A 747 -30.38 -0.82 44.06
N CYS A 748 -31.15 -1.01 43.00
CA CYS A 748 -31.15 -0.15 41.83
C CYS A 748 -31.90 1.14 42.13
N ASP A 749 -31.45 2.26 41.58
CA ASP A 749 -32.39 3.27 41.09
C ASP A 749 -31.78 4.11 39.96
N GLU A 750 -32.63 4.55 39.05
CA GLU A 750 -32.26 5.27 37.84
C GLU A 750 -31.99 6.75 38.12
N SER A 751 -30.95 7.33 37.49
CA SER A 751 -30.94 8.78 37.21
C SER A 751 -30.03 9.16 36.03
N THR A 752 -30.69 9.47 34.91
CA THR A 752 -30.29 10.50 33.94
C THR A 752 -28.80 10.61 33.58
N GLY A 753 -28.31 9.68 32.75
CA GLY A 753 -27.05 9.85 32.03
C GLY A 753 -27.14 10.97 30.99
N ALA A 754 -26.38 12.05 31.18
CA ALA A 754 -26.33 13.16 30.23
C ALA A 754 -25.76 12.70 28.86
N SER A 755 -26.52 12.94 27.80
CA SER A 755 -26.18 12.54 26.43
C SER A 755 -25.00 13.36 25.88
N THR A 756 -23.80 12.79 25.85
CA THR A 756 -22.74 13.28 24.96
C THR A 756 -23.11 12.93 23.52
N SER A 757 -23.39 13.96 22.72
CA SER A 757 -23.93 13.89 21.36
C SER A 757 -23.12 13.00 20.41
N LYS A 758 -23.81 12.07 19.75
CA LYS A 758 -23.32 11.40 18.53
C LYS A 758 -23.22 12.40 17.36
N PRO A 759 -22.38 12.14 16.35
CA PRO A 759 -22.44 12.82 15.05
C PRO A 759 -23.38 12.08 14.07
N ASP A 760 -24.63 11.86 14.47
CA ASP A 760 -25.66 11.26 13.60
C ASP A 760 -26.38 12.38 12.82
N ILE A 761 -26.42 12.28 11.49
CA ILE A 761 -27.45 12.80 10.53
C ILE A 761 -26.93 12.76 9.06
N GLU A 762 -25.62 12.88 8.81
CA GLU A 762 -25.08 13.09 7.44
C GLU A 762 -24.84 11.81 6.60
N PHE A 763 -24.97 10.61 7.18
CA PHE A 763 -24.57 9.35 6.53
C PHE A 763 -25.72 8.49 5.96
N GLU A 764 -26.92 8.59 6.54
CA GLU A 764 -28.06 7.73 6.18
C GLU A 764 -28.51 7.94 4.72
N ASP A 765 -28.51 9.19 4.26
CA ASP A 765 -28.86 9.56 2.88
C ASP A 765 -27.90 8.99 1.82
N LEU A 766 -26.67 8.59 2.17
CA LEU A 766 -25.74 7.93 1.26
C LEU A 766 -25.87 6.40 1.29
N GLY A 767 -26.61 5.84 2.24
CA GLY A 767 -26.64 4.40 2.50
C GLY A 767 -25.32 3.83 3.04
N ILE A 768 -24.46 4.70 3.57
CA ILE A 768 -23.19 4.38 4.21
C ILE A 768 -23.44 4.30 5.71
N VAL A 769 -23.08 3.19 6.35
CA VAL A 769 -23.26 3.00 7.80
C VAL A 769 -22.08 3.57 8.58
N TYR A 770 -20.87 3.38 8.05
CA TYR A 770 -19.62 3.76 8.70
C TYR A 770 -18.54 3.98 7.64
N ALA A 771 -17.59 4.88 7.89
CA ALA A 771 -16.44 5.09 7.03
C ALA A 771 -15.22 5.58 7.83
N HIS A 772 -14.04 5.04 7.52
CA HIS A 772 -12.79 5.41 8.17
C HIS A 772 -11.61 5.37 7.20
N ARG A 773 -10.51 6.04 7.56
CA ARG A 773 -9.24 5.96 6.82
C ARG A 773 -8.48 4.71 7.24
N ASN A 774 -8.13 3.86 6.29
CA ASN A 774 -7.44 2.59 6.53
C ASN A 774 -6.13 2.79 7.31
N GLU A 775 -5.42 3.89 7.05
CA GLU A 775 -4.19 4.26 7.76
C GLU A 775 -4.38 4.49 9.26
N ASP A 776 -5.52 5.04 9.70
CA ASP A 776 -5.76 5.34 11.12
C ASP A 776 -6.00 4.04 11.93
N ILE A 777 -6.44 2.96 11.28
CA ILE A 777 -6.50 1.61 11.88
C ILE A 777 -5.14 0.92 11.80
N VAL A 778 -4.52 0.89 10.61
CA VAL A 778 -3.33 0.08 10.34
C VAL A 778 -2.08 0.64 11.01
N ASN A 779 -1.84 1.96 10.93
CA ASN A 779 -0.62 2.59 11.43
C ASN A 779 -0.81 3.18 12.83
N SER A 780 0.18 3.00 13.71
CA SER A 780 0.33 3.87 14.87
C SER A 780 0.93 5.23 14.46
N ARG A 781 0.11 6.30 14.43
CA ARG A 781 0.67 7.66 14.47
C ARG A 781 1.41 7.85 15.81
N PRO A 782 2.68 8.29 15.82
CA PRO A 782 3.29 8.82 17.03
C PRO A 782 2.42 9.97 17.53
N ALA A 783 2.15 10.01 18.84
CA ALA A 783 1.50 11.17 19.43
C ALA A 783 2.39 12.39 19.22
N ILE A 784 1.93 13.34 18.40
CA ILE A 784 2.65 14.59 18.15
C ILE A 784 2.60 15.40 19.43
N GLN A 785 3.68 15.37 20.23
CA GLN A 785 3.95 16.45 21.16
C GLN A 785 4.07 17.73 20.35
N GLY A 786 3.19 18.71 20.62
CA GLY A 786 3.18 19.97 19.90
C GLY A 786 4.48 20.74 20.16
N GLN A 787 5.34 20.80 19.15
CA GLN A 787 6.38 21.83 19.07
C GLN A 787 5.87 22.94 18.17
N LEU A 788 5.65 24.12 18.75
CA LEU A 788 5.68 25.36 17.99
C LEU A 788 7.09 25.53 17.41
N SER A 789 7.15 25.82 16.12
CA SER A 789 8.36 26.15 15.39
C SER A 789 8.82 27.59 15.66
N THR A 790 10.13 27.78 15.88
CA THR A 790 10.86 28.99 15.44
C THR A 790 12.30 28.60 15.11
N ASP A 791 12.82 29.18 14.03
CA ASP A 791 14.05 28.79 13.34
C ASP A 791 15.36 29.25 14.02
N GLY A 792 16.49 28.70 13.56
CA GLY A 792 17.82 29.24 13.87
C GLY A 792 18.98 28.25 13.67
N ALA A 793 19.68 28.36 12.55
CA ALA A 793 21.00 27.75 12.27
C ALA A 793 21.83 28.77 11.44
N PRO A 794 23.14 28.56 11.14
CA PRO A 794 24.13 27.62 11.69
C PRO A 794 25.51 28.27 12.05
N SER A 795 26.38 27.53 12.78
CA SER A 795 27.87 27.66 12.79
C SER A 795 28.48 26.74 13.87
N SER A 796 29.67 26.14 13.78
CA SER A 796 30.55 25.75 12.66
C SER A 796 31.60 24.74 13.20
N ASP A 797 32.34 24.10 12.29
CA ASP A 797 33.70 23.55 12.46
C ASP A 797 34.04 22.39 13.44
N SER A 798 34.31 21.24 12.78
CA SER A 798 35.63 20.55 12.80
C SER A 798 35.96 19.44 13.83
N LEU A 799 36.41 18.29 13.27
CA LEU A 799 37.66 17.53 13.55
C LEU A 799 38.05 17.23 15.03
N SER A 800 38.57 16.05 15.43
CA SER A 800 39.06 14.85 14.72
C SER A 800 39.47 13.74 15.73
N ASN A 801 39.88 12.57 15.21
CA ASN A 801 40.63 11.47 15.86
C ASN A 801 39.89 10.62 16.93
N MET A 802 39.75 9.29 16.83
CA MET A 802 40.64 8.14 16.50
C MET A 802 41.56 7.65 17.64
N SER A 803 41.65 6.31 17.72
CA SER A 803 42.64 5.46 18.43
C SER A 803 42.46 5.22 19.95
N LEU A 804 42.82 4.08 20.55
CA LEU A 804 42.85 2.64 20.15
C LEU A 804 43.15 1.78 21.42
N VAL A 805 42.90 0.46 21.36
CA VAL A 805 43.70 -0.63 22.01
C VAL A 805 43.60 -0.93 23.55
N HIS A 806 43.05 -2.13 23.85
CA HIS A 806 43.48 -3.13 24.88
C HIS A 806 43.30 -2.84 26.40
N GLN A 807 43.26 -3.83 27.33
CA GLN A 807 42.87 -5.26 27.30
C GLN A 807 42.54 -5.75 28.75
N ARG A 808 41.56 -6.66 28.88
CA ARG A 808 41.45 -7.78 29.87
C ARG A 808 41.19 -7.57 31.39
N LYS A 809 40.37 -8.53 31.87
CA LYS A 809 40.16 -9.12 33.23
C LYS A 809 39.10 -8.53 34.20
N LYS A 810 38.12 -9.40 34.47
CA LYS A 810 37.19 -9.50 35.63
C LYS A 810 37.96 -9.96 36.91
N PRO A 811 37.40 -9.99 38.15
CA PRO A 811 35.96 -10.03 38.49
C PRO A 811 35.44 -9.17 39.69
N ASP A 812 34.10 -9.14 39.76
CA ASP A 812 33.20 -9.06 40.94
C ASP A 812 33.06 -7.83 41.87
N CYS A 813 31.88 -7.82 42.49
CA CYS A 813 31.28 -6.90 43.47
C CYS A 813 30.73 -5.53 42.98
N VAL A 814 29.42 -5.39 43.19
CA VAL A 814 28.56 -4.25 42.82
C VAL A 814 28.69 -3.09 43.82
N PRO A 815 28.73 -1.83 43.33
CA PRO A 815 28.12 -0.72 44.05
C PRO A 815 26.95 -0.07 43.27
N LYS A 816 26.06 0.57 44.04
CA LYS A 816 24.77 1.12 43.62
C LYS A 816 24.93 2.27 42.60
N LYS A 817 24.17 2.24 41.50
CA LYS A 817 24.01 3.40 40.61
C LYS A 817 23.25 4.53 41.31
N GLN A 818 23.79 5.74 41.22
CA GLN A 818 23.10 6.97 41.62
C GLN A 818 21.86 7.20 40.73
N LYS A 819 20.74 7.62 41.32
CA LYS A 819 19.57 8.08 40.58
C LYS A 819 19.87 9.44 39.93
N ILE A 820 19.56 9.58 38.65
CA ILE A 820 19.49 10.90 37.99
C ILE A 820 18.15 11.54 38.42
N PRO A 821 18.13 12.78 38.95
CA PRO A 821 16.89 13.46 39.33
C PRO A 821 15.92 13.61 38.16
N LEU A 822 14.63 13.38 38.44
CA LEU A 822 13.55 13.68 37.51
C LEU A 822 13.50 15.18 37.21
N ILE A 823 13.02 15.54 36.02
CA ILE A 823 13.04 16.93 35.51
C ILE A 823 12.31 17.91 36.46
N ASP A 824 11.30 17.45 37.21
CA ASP A 824 10.56 18.29 38.16
C ASP A 824 11.35 18.63 39.43
N GLU A 825 12.24 17.78 39.94
CA GLU A 825 13.08 18.16 41.10
C GLU A 825 14.02 19.32 40.72
N ARG A 826 14.53 19.33 39.48
CA ARG A 826 15.32 20.45 38.94
C ARG A 826 14.50 21.73 38.82
N LYS A 827 13.22 21.65 38.43
CA LYS A 827 12.32 22.82 38.36
C LYS A 827 11.98 23.35 39.75
N ARG A 828 11.65 22.47 40.70
CA ARG A 828 11.35 22.84 42.09
C ARG A 828 12.56 23.49 42.78
N ALA A 829 13.76 22.96 42.57
CA ALA A 829 14.99 23.59 43.05
C ALA A 829 15.25 24.99 42.44
N GLN A 830 14.94 25.19 41.15
CA GLN A 830 15.06 26.51 40.52
C GLN A 830 13.99 27.50 41.03
N PHE A 831 12.76 27.03 41.29
CA PHE A 831 11.70 27.82 41.88
C PHE A 831 12.08 28.31 43.30
N SER A 832 12.60 27.41 44.14
CA SER A 832 13.12 27.73 45.48
C SER A 832 14.24 28.77 45.44
N LEU A 833 15.18 28.64 44.50
CA LEU A 833 16.27 29.60 44.30
C LEU A 833 15.79 30.97 43.80
N LEU A 834 14.75 31.01 42.96
CA LEU A 834 14.12 32.25 42.50
C LEU A 834 13.41 32.97 43.65
N ALA A 835 12.60 32.26 44.43
CA ALA A 835 11.93 32.79 45.63
C ALA A 835 12.94 33.42 46.60
N LYS A 836 14.01 32.67 46.95
CA LYS A 836 15.12 33.16 47.78
C LYS A 836 15.85 34.37 47.17
N SER A 837 15.98 34.45 45.85
CA SER A 837 16.62 35.60 45.18
C SER A 837 15.83 36.91 45.26
N MET A 838 14.52 36.81 45.54
CA MET A 838 13.61 37.92 45.86
C MET A 838 13.41 38.13 47.37
N GLY A 839 14.02 37.30 48.23
CA GLY A 839 13.83 37.37 49.68
C GLY A 839 12.45 36.88 50.15
N MET A 840 11.80 36.00 49.38
CA MET A 840 10.45 35.50 49.68
C MET A 840 10.46 33.98 49.92
N ASP A 841 9.55 33.52 50.78
CA ASP A 841 9.27 32.09 50.94
C ASP A 841 8.51 31.53 49.72
N GLU A 842 8.64 30.23 49.44
CA GLU A 842 8.07 29.59 48.24
C GLU A 842 6.56 29.81 48.09
N LEU A 843 5.81 29.83 49.21
CA LEU A 843 4.37 30.03 49.24
C LEU A 843 3.99 31.50 48.97
N ALA A 844 4.79 32.46 49.45
CA ALA A 844 4.62 33.88 49.15
C ALA A 844 5.01 34.20 47.70
N PHE A 845 6.11 33.61 47.21
CA PHE A 845 6.54 33.73 45.81
C PHE A 845 5.53 33.11 44.85
N SER A 846 4.88 31.99 45.20
CA SER A 846 3.78 31.40 44.41
C SER A 846 2.57 32.34 44.30
N LYS A 847 2.13 32.94 45.42
CA LYS A 847 1.03 33.94 45.43
C LYS A 847 1.41 35.21 44.63
N TRP A 848 2.65 35.65 44.72
CA TRP A 848 3.17 36.75 43.90
C TRP A 848 3.19 36.37 42.41
N LEU A 849 3.65 35.18 42.04
CA LEU A 849 3.69 34.72 40.65
C LEU A 849 2.29 34.66 40.00
N LEU A 850 1.25 34.37 40.78
CA LEU A 850 -0.14 34.39 40.30
C LEU A 850 -0.70 35.81 40.11
N SER A 851 -0.20 36.80 40.84
CA SER A 851 -0.69 38.19 40.82
C SER A 851 0.16 39.15 39.98
N ALA A 852 1.44 38.86 39.77
CA ALA A 852 2.38 39.68 39.00
C ALA A 852 2.07 39.65 37.50
N THR A 853 2.29 40.77 36.80
CA THR A 853 2.14 40.89 35.35
C THR A 853 3.25 40.15 34.58
N PRO A 854 3.05 39.79 33.30
CA PRO A 854 4.08 39.10 32.51
C PRO A 854 5.44 39.82 32.47
N VAL A 855 5.41 41.15 32.37
CA VAL A 855 6.61 42.02 32.30
C VAL A 855 7.42 41.97 33.61
N GLU A 856 6.75 41.92 34.77
CA GLU A 856 7.41 41.81 36.07
C GLU A 856 8.07 40.44 36.26
N ARG A 857 7.40 39.36 35.82
CA ARG A 857 7.96 38.00 35.84
C ARG A 857 9.21 37.89 34.97
N GLU A 858 9.20 38.49 33.78
CA GLU A 858 10.33 38.51 32.87
C GLU A 858 11.51 39.31 33.44
N LYS A 859 11.26 40.49 34.03
CA LYS A 859 12.27 41.31 34.70
C LYS A 859 12.98 40.55 35.83
N VAL A 860 12.24 39.84 36.67
CA VAL A 860 12.80 38.99 37.73
C VAL A 860 13.69 37.88 37.18
N LEU A 861 13.28 37.20 36.09
CA LEU A 861 14.08 36.17 35.45
C LEU A 861 15.38 36.73 34.85
N ILE A 862 15.33 37.91 34.24
CA ILE A 862 16.52 38.60 33.70
C ILE A 862 17.50 38.94 34.83
N ASP A 863 17.03 39.53 35.92
CA ASP A 863 17.90 39.93 37.03
C ASP A 863 18.44 38.73 37.84
N TYR A 864 17.65 37.65 37.99
CA TYR A 864 18.14 36.38 38.51
C TYR A 864 19.27 35.79 37.63
N ASN A 865 19.09 35.80 36.31
CA ASN A 865 20.11 35.30 35.38
C ASN A 865 21.38 36.18 35.38
N LYS A 866 21.26 37.50 35.54
CA LYS A 866 22.42 38.41 35.75
C LYS A 866 23.15 38.09 37.05
N LYS A 867 22.44 37.95 38.18
CA LYS A 867 23.04 37.55 39.48
C LYS A 867 23.74 36.19 39.37
N LYS A 868 23.10 35.22 38.73
CA LYS A 868 23.64 33.85 38.52
C LYS A 868 24.88 33.81 37.62
N LYS A 869 25.01 34.73 36.65
CA LYS A 869 26.25 34.89 35.86
C LYS A 869 27.39 35.50 36.70
N LYS A 870 27.12 36.50 37.55
CA LYS A 870 28.09 37.10 38.50
C LYS A 870 28.57 36.16 39.62
N LEU A 871 27.92 35.01 39.82
CA LEU A 871 28.28 33.99 40.81
C LEU A 871 29.03 32.80 40.18
N LYS A 872 29.37 32.87 38.89
CA LYS A 872 30.00 31.78 38.11
C LYS A 872 31.24 32.19 37.30
N GLY A 873 31.60 33.47 37.35
CA GLY A 873 32.90 34.01 36.94
C GLY A 873 33.41 34.88 38.08
#